data_AF-A0A662KHT3-F1
#
_entry.id   AF-A0A662KHT3-F1
#
_cell.length_a   1.000
_cell.length_b   1.000
_cell.length_c   1.000
_cell.angle_alpha   90.00
_cell.angle_beta   90.00
_cell.angle_gamma   90.00
#
_symmetry.space_group_name_H-M   'P 1'
#
loop_
_entity.id
_entity.type
_entity.pdbx_description
1 polymer ?
#
loop_
_entity_poly.entity_id
_entity_poly.type
_entity_poly.pdbx_seq_one_letter_code
_entity_poly.pdbx_strand_id
1 'polypeptide(L)'
;RYSTQTYIARLINELLHNKTAAVHWIASDGEARVMELGKMTNETVYRFNKGSFLVSFGDNLSKNIDIVSSVYRYNSTYKLRIYMLTKPLDNIVVHTLSEPKIAYYAGPAMVNEPFYYLLKEAGFRSQKNLTPDDVIRELTIDNYNVIIWGGGYPDEAPKILADLISIRGLRVREKIREFVRNGGGYVGCCYGGWRAASSFKRPPGLPLHIATSQLLNLLPLQLGLLDCSVYRALPGAGDVTLKIVNTDHPLAFGLPQFIKHHSIMGGPMFLSKTFGKSNMEVIGVIHDIEDEQHWDWDFCMEFCPWWISPFLSNETKMKIARRWMQRDVGAAVWVTGRFGKGKVVAFGGHPESTDAWDWSMTWGNPPRIVYNTIFYLVSRGPYNVNVEHSVTFSRMGVNIDPSCIEGYIFEKVKLQGSVEGGNPPYTWYWYLDGKTIKDVTQSSTQSMTFELGKPGNYTISLIVVDNDYKMDVAVAKLYLRDKPKAKIMVGPLYVCWAIRHGFANSWESLYFEVLGGFPPYRCHWDFGDGASADTNSDDGSFYVWHVYKKTGIYRCTATVYDKYNSSAVANFVVAINDRQTPLTVEFHQKKTCDKDGEFWYGALVDIPVTFTVKLQKLESNSYVYNFSFGDNTFYETSPVTKNVYTVNHTYSDLGIYFLVITVKDENGNTWKHFDIIPINNLKPPEKPKKPSGPIIGLAERWYSYSTTVVDSDGDKLLCLIWDFGDEKEEVFYGWEGSTFWNSHRWKEPGVYQVRVRAMDIHGGLSDWSDPLKVYIFKPPRLDS
;
A
#
# COMPACT_ATOMS: atom_id res chain seq x y z
N ARG A 1 -0.81 1.03 14.08
CA ARG A 1 0.34 0.22 13.61
C ARG A 1 1.67 0.74 14.18
N TYR A 2 1.95 2.05 14.19
CA TYR A 2 3.26 2.55 14.65
C TYR A 2 3.24 3.09 16.08
N SER A 3 4.28 2.73 16.84
CA SER A 3 4.51 3.29 18.18
C SER A 3 5.15 4.69 18.09
N THR A 4 4.87 5.56 19.07
CA THR A 4 5.56 6.85 19.24
C THR A 4 7.08 6.73 19.16
N GLN A 5 7.64 5.60 19.61
CA GLN A 5 9.09 5.35 19.61
C GLN A 5 9.67 5.19 18.20
N THR A 6 8.92 4.57 17.28
CA THR A 6 9.33 4.44 15.87
C THR A 6 9.47 5.81 15.21
N TYR A 7 8.53 6.73 15.47
CA TYR A 7 8.59 8.10 14.95
C TYR A 7 9.70 8.94 15.58
N ILE A 8 9.97 8.77 16.87
CA ILE A 8 11.14 9.38 17.52
C ILE A 8 12.43 8.88 16.87
N ALA A 9 12.61 7.57 16.73
CA ALA A 9 13.80 7.00 16.10
C ALA A 9 13.98 7.51 14.66
N ARG A 10 12.88 7.65 13.92
CA ARG A 10 12.88 8.17 12.56
C ARG A 10 13.32 9.64 12.49
N LEU A 11 12.85 10.49 13.40
CA LEU A 11 13.31 11.88 13.51
C LEU A 11 14.81 11.93 13.82
N ILE A 12 15.27 11.15 14.80
CA ILE A 12 16.68 11.12 15.21
C ILE A 12 17.59 10.67 14.06
N ASN A 13 17.22 9.62 13.34
CA ASN A 13 18.00 9.16 12.19
C ASN A 13 18.02 10.17 11.05
N GLU A 14 16.93 10.91 10.83
CA GLU A 14 16.90 11.98 9.82
C GLU A 14 17.87 13.12 10.16
N LEU A 15 17.89 13.56 11.41
CA LEU A 15 18.83 14.59 11.89
C LEU A 15 20.29 14.14 11.77
N LEU A 16 20.57 12.88 12.12
CA LEU A 16 21.91 12.29 11.98
C LEU A 16 22.35 12.19 10.51
N HIS A 17 21.46 11.74 9.62
CA HIS A 17 21.74 11.57 8.20
C HIS A 17 22.02 12.89 7.49
N ASN A 18 21.22 13.93 7.77
CA ASN A 18 21.42 15.24 7.17
C ASN A 18 22.65 15.97 7.73
N LYS A 19 23.29 15.45 8.79
CA LYS A 19 24.41 16.08 9.51
C LYS A 19 24.11 17.54 9.89
N THR A 20 22.85 17.78 10.20
CA THR A 20 22.32 19.12 10.50
C THR A 20 22.57 19.49 11.95
N ALA A 21 22.47 18.53 12.87
CA ALA A 21 22.68 18.72 14.31
C ALA A 21 23.60 17.66 14.93
N ALA A 22 24.26 18.00 16.04
CA ALA A 22 24.70 16.97 16.96
C ALA A 22 23.51 16.52 17.80
N VAL A 23 23.28 15.20 17.81
CA VAL A 23 22.19 14.57 18.56
C VAL A 23 22.78 13.82 19.75
N HIS A 24 22.26 14.14 20.93
CA HIS A 24 22.71 13.60 22.20
C HIS A 24 21.57 12.81 22.85
N TRP A 25 21.86 11.58 23.26
CA TRP A 25 20.93 10.71 23.95
C TRP A 25 21.17 10.81 25.45
N ILE A 26 20.19 11.33 26.18
CA ILE A 26 20.32 11.71 27.59
C ILE A 26 20.37 10.45 28.46
N ALA A 27 21.38 10.38 29.32
CA ALA A 27 21.67 9.26 30.22
C ALA A 27 21.33 9.55 31.68
N SER A 28 20.67 10.66 31.97
CA SER A 28 20.26 11.09 33.32
C SER A 28 18.81 11.55 33.33
N ASP A 29 18.13 11.38 34.45
CA ASP A 29 16.84 12.02 34.70
C ASP A 29 17.09 13.47 35.13
N GLY A 30 16.15 14.37 34.84
CA GLY A 30 16.33 15.78 35.19
C GLY A 30 15.10 16.65 34.93
N GLU A 31 15.27 17.94 35.21
CA GLU A 31 14.27 18.96 34.99
C GLU A 31 14.81 20.05 34.06
N ALA A 32 13.95 20.56 33.19
CA ALA A 32 14.27 21.67 32.31
C ALA A 32 13.15 22.70 32.32
N ARG A 33 13.52 23.98 32.23
CA ARG A 33 12.57 25.04 31.90
C ARG A 33 12.38 25.06 30.40
N VAL A 34 11.13 24.86 29.98
CA VAL A 34 10.78 24.62 28.59
C VAL A 34 9.52 25.34 28.16
N MET A 35 9.39 25.49 26.84
CA MET A 35 8.14 25.79 26.16
C MET A 35 7.85 24.68 25.15
N GLU A 36 6.59 24.30 25.02
CA GLU A 36 6.18 23.30 24.02
C GLU A 36 6.29 23.90 22.61
N LEU A 37 6.94 23.17 21.71
CA LEU A 37 7.19 23.65 20.36
C LEU A 37 5.88 23.86 19.59
N GLY A 38 5.72 25.04 18.96
CA GLY A 38 4.55 25.40 18.16
C GLY A 38 3.30 25.80 18.94
N LYS A 39 3.42 26.10 20.24
CA LYS A 39 2.34 26.70 21.04
C LYS A 39 2.80 27.98 21.72
N MET A 40 1.96 29.01 21.74
CA MET A 40 2.14 30.18 22.60
C MET A 40 1.75 29.82 24.05
N THR A 41 2.54 28.96 24.69
CA THR A 41 2.38 28.59 26.12
C THR A 41 3.33 29.39 27.00
N ASN A 42 3.01 29.48 28.29
CA ASN A 42 3.96 30.02 29.27
C ASN A 42 5.11 29.04 29.49
N GLU A 43 6.26 29.55 29.92
CA GLU A 43 7.38 28.72 30.38
C GLU A 43 6.89 27.76 31.49
N THR A 44 7.31 26.50 31.40
CA THR A 44 6.98 25.46 32.37
C THR A 44 8.22 24.66 32.76
N VAL A 45 8.18 24.00 33.91
CA VAL A 45 9.19 23.02 34.30
C VAL A 45 8.75 21.64 33.81
N TYR A 46 9.59 20.99 33.02
CA TYR A 46 9.35 19.66 32.50
C TYR A 46 10.37 18.65 33.05
N ARG A 47 9.87 17.54 33.57
CA ARG A 47 10.68 16.39 34.00
C ARG A 47 10.91 15.47 32.82
N PHE A 48 12.17 15.26 32.47
CA PHE A 48 12.58 14.30 31.45
C PHE A 48 13.29 13.12 32.10
N ASN A 49 13.20 11.96 31.43
CA ASN A 49 13.83 10.73 31.88
C ASN A 49 15.02 10.37 30.98
N LYS A 50 15.93 9.54 31.48
CA LYS A 50 16.95 8.84 30.69
C LYS A 50 16.30 8.17 29.47
N GLY A 51 16.95 8.32 28.33
CA GLY A 51 16.40 7.93 27.04
C GLY A 51 15.78 9.05 26.21
N SER A 52 15.67 10.25 26.78
CA SER A 52 15.29 11.47 26.04
C SER A 52 16.40 11.92 25.10
N PHE A 53 16.11 12.77 24.12
CA PHE A 53 17.08 13.27 23.16
C PHE A 53 17.22 14.78 23.26
N LEU A 54 18.45 15.25 23.16
CA LEU A 54 18.81 16.65 23.00
C LEU A 54 19.34 16.85 21.57
N VAL A 55 18.80 17.84 20.88
CA VAL A 55 19.24 18.24 19.53
C VAL A 55 19.86 19.62 19.65
N SER A 56 21.12 19.75 19.23
CA SER A 56 21.86 21.01 19.31
C SER A 56 21.70 21.85 18.04
N PHE A 57 21.74 23.17 18.22
CA PHE A 57 21.86 24.17 17.16
C PHE A 57 23.30 24.66 17.09
N GLY A 58 23.76 25.03 15.89
CA GLY A 58 25.11 25.59 15.69
C GLY A 58 25.05 27.00 15.10
N ASP A 59 26.18 27.53 14.64
CA ASP A 59 26.25 28.90 14.08
C ASP A 59 25.72 28.99 12.64
N ASN A 60 25.47 27.85 11.99
CA ASN A 60 24.99 27.81 10.61
C ASN A 60 23.46 27.93 10.57
N LEU A 61 22.98 29.14 10.26
CA LEU A 61 21.56 29.46 10.13
C LEU A 61 20.80 28.48 9.22
N SER A 62 21.35 28.15 8.04
CA SER A 62 20.70 27.21 7.11
C SER A 62 20.50 25.82 7.73
N LYS A 63 21.50 25.30 8.46
CA LYS A 63 21.37 24.02 9.15
C LYS A 63 20.35 24.09 10.29
N ASN A 64 20.30 25.20 11.01
CA ASN A 64 19.33 25.41 12.08
C ASN A 64 17.90 25.42 11.54
N ILE A 65 17.67 26.09 10.40
CA ILE A 65 16.39 26.10 9.71
C ILE A 65 16.00 24.66 9.30
N ASP A 66 16.93 23.87 8.78
CA ASP A 66 16.65 22.47 8.41
C ASP A 66 16.30 21.60 9.64
N ILE A 67 16.99 21.78 10.78
CA ILE A 67 16.64 21.11 12.05
C ILE A 67 15.21 21.47 12.45
N VAL A 68 14.93 22.77 12.52
CA VAL A 68 13.62 23.30 12.91
C VAL A 68 12.51 22.73 12.01
N SER A 69 12.74 22.71 10.69
CA SER A 69 11.82 22.14 9.70
C SER A 69 11.49 20.67 9.98
N SER A 70 12.53 19.84 10.18
CA SER A 70 12.37 18.42 10.50
C SER A 70 11.61 18.23 11.82
N VAL A 71 12.01 18.95 12.87
CA VAL A 71 11.44 18.80 14.21
C VAL A 71 9.95 19.20 14.22
N TYR A 72 9.58 20.35 13.67
CA TYR A 72 8.18 20.80 13.61
C TYR A 72 7.31 19.88 12.77
N ARG A 73 7.82 19.39 11.63
CA ARG A 73 7.10 18.41 10.81
C ARG A 73 6.77 17.14 11.59
N TYR A 74 7.73 16.57 12.32
CA TYR A 74 7.47 15.36 13.09
C TYR A 74 6.54 15.64 14.28
N ASN A 75 6.68 16.80 14.93
CA ASN A 75 5.76 17.25 15.98
C ASN A 75 4.31 17.32 15.45
N SER A 76 4.05 18.06 14.37
CA SER A 76 2.70 18.26 13.82
C SER A 76 2.09 17.02 13.15
N THR A 77 2.93 16.16 12.57
CA THR A 77 2.48 14.95 11.87
C THR A 77 2.19 13.81 12.84
N TYR A 78 3.06 13.59 13.82
CA TYR A 78 3.02 12.43 14.70
C TYR A 78 2.71 12.77 16.16
N LYS A 79 2.41 14.04 16.47
CA LYS A 79 2.12 14.54 17.81
C LYS A 79 3.22 14.20 18.82
N LEU A 80 4.48 14.28 18.38
CA LEU A 80 5.63 14.05 19.26
C LEU A 80 5.75 15.19 20.27
N ARG A 81 6.00 14.86 21.54
CA ARG A 81 6.24 15.89 22.57
C ARG A 81 7.65 16.44 22.42
N ILE A 82 7.77 17.59 21.78
CA ILE A 82 9.04 18.28 21.58
C ILE A 82 9.00 19.63 22.28
N TYR A 83 10.08 19.94 23.00
CA TYR A 83 10.19 21.10 23.86
C TYR A 83 11.43 21.90 23.50
N MET A 84 11.31 23.22 23.60
CA MET A 84 12.43 24.14 23.52
C MET A 84 12.91 24.45 24.93
N LEU A 85 14.23 24.49 25.12
CA LEU A 85 14.82 24.95 26.37
C LEU A 85 14.75 26.48 26.44
N THR A 86 14.23 27.02 27.54
CA THR A 86 14.18 28.47 27.78
C THR A 86 15.27 28.95 28.74
N LYS A 87 15.94 28.01 29.41
CA LYS A 87 17.11 28.25 30.26
C LYS A 87 18.21 27.22 29.94
N PRO A 88 19.49 27.57 30.17
CA PRO A 88 20.59 26.63 30.05
C PRO A 88 20.38 25.36 30.90
N LEU A 89 20.98 24.25 30.45
CA LEU A 89 21.06 23.01 31.21
C LEU A 89 22.53 22.65 31.44
N ASP A 90 22.95 22.61 32.70
CA ASP A 90 24.33 22.33 33.07
C ASP A 90 24.52 20.86 33.49
N ASN A 91 25.70 20.31 33.20
CA ASN A 91 26.16 18.99 33.62
C ASN A 91 25.22 17.83 33.25
N ILE A 92 24.60 17.88 32.08
CA ILE A 92 23.75 16.78 31.60
C ILE A 92 24.64 15.65 31.09
N VAL A 93 24.40 14.43 31.60
CA VAL A 93 25.10 13.24 31.12
C VAL A 93 24.44 12.76 29.84
N VAL A 94 25.21 12.67 28.75
CA VAL A 94 24.71 12.27 27.44
C VAL A 94 25.61 11.29 26.71
N HIS A 95 25.01 10.57 25.76
CA HIS A 95 25.66 9.78 24.74
C HIS A 95 25.52 10.47 23.38
N THR A 96 26.62 10.87 22.75
CA THR A 96 26.55 11.49 21.42
C THR A 96 26.35 10.41 20.35
N LEU A 97 25.35 10.58 19.50
CA LEU A 97 25.02 9.62 18.45
C LEU A 97 25.74 9.94 17.14
N SER A 98 26.08 8.88 16.40
CA SER A 98 26.56 8.98 15.02
C SER A 98 25.58 8.28 14.08
N GLU A 99 25.57 8.66 12.81
CA GLU A 99 24.68 8.06 11.81
C GLU A 99 24.91 6.54 11.71
N PRO A 100 23.87 5.71 11.92
CA PRO A 100 24.00 4.26 11.76
C PRO A 100 24.24 3.87 10.29
N LYS A 101 25.27 3.05 10.07
CA LYS A 101 25.59 2.38 8.81
C LYS A 101 25.63 0.88 9.04
N ILE A 102 24.57 0.20 8.62
CA ILE A 102 24.22 -1.15 9.06
C ILE A 102 24.51 -2.16 7.96
N ALA A 103 25.34 -3.15 8.29
CA ALA A 103 25.52 -4.36 7.51
C ALA A 103 24.66 -5.49 8.10
N TYR A 104 23.89 -6.17 7.25
CA TYR A 104 23.14 -7.36 7.62
C TYR A 104 23.88 -8.59 7.12
N TYR A 105 24.13 -9.55 7.98
CA TYR A 105 24.75 -10.81 7.62
C TYR A 105 23.84 -11.97 7.99
N ALA A 106 23.41 -12.72 6.98
CA ALA A 106 22.45 -13.82 7.13
C ALA A 106 23.10 -15.21 6.92
N GLY A 107 24.42 -15.29 6.72
CA GLY A 107 25.07 -16.56 6.39
C GLY A 107 24.36 -17.31 5.25
N PRO A 108 24.53 -18.64 5.13
CA PRO A 108 23.92 -19.44 4.08
C PRO A 108 22.46 -19.87 4.35
N ALA A 109 21.84 -19.45 5.47
CA ALA A 109 20.64 -20.12 6.00
C ALA A 109 19.71 -19.25 6.89
N MET A 110 19.96 -17.94 6.99
CA MET A 110 19.37 -17.12 8.06
C MET A 110 18.58 -15.93 7.51
N VAL A 111 17.62 -15.45 8.31
CA VAL A 111 16.70 -14.39 7.91
C VAL A 111 16.98 -13.14 8.73
N ASN A 112 17.27 -12.04 8.03
CA ASN A 112 17.39 -10.71 8.62
C ASN A 112 16.17 -9.81 8.34
N GLU A 113 15.19 -10.34 7.60
CA GLU A 113 14.02 -9.58 7.13
C GLU A 113 13.30 -8.82 8.24
N PRO A 114 13.01 -9.39 9.43
CA PRO A 114 12.30 -8.64 10.47
C PRO A 114 13.10 -7.42 10.97
N PHE A 115 14.41 -7.57 11.20
CA PHE A 115 15.27 -6.42 11.54
C PHE A 115 15.35 -5.39 10.40
N TYR A 116 15.42 -5.85 9.15
CA TYR A 116 15.50 -4.97 7.97
C TYR A 116 14.26 -4.07 7.88
N TYR A 117 13.06 -4.67 7.87
CA TYR A 117 11.82 -3.90 7.76
C TYR A 117 11.62 -2.98 8.97
N LEU A 118 11.85 -3.48 10.18
CA LEU A 118 11.69 -2.69 11.40
C LEU A 118 12.60 -1.47 11.46
N LEU A 119 13.88 -1.64 11.12
CA LEU A 119 14.85 -0.54 11.13
C LEU A 119 14.63 0.40 9.94
N LYS A 120 14.21 -0.12 8.79
CA LYS A 120 13.87 0.73 7.63
C LYS A 120 12.70 1.67 7.96
N GLU A 121 11.67 1.17 8.61
CA GLU A 121 10.52 1.99 9.05
C GLU A 121 10.91 3.07 10.07
N ALA A 122 11.85 2.75 10.97
CA ALA A 122 12.41 3.68 11.95
C ALA A 122 13.48 4.63 11.40
N GLY A 123 13.62 4.71 10.07
CA GLY A 123 14.47 5.70 9.41
C GLY A 123 15.96 5.35 9.35
N PHE A 124 16.36 4.14 9.71
CA PHE A 124 17.74 3.68 9.52
C PHE A 124 17.95 3.38 8.02
N ARG A 125 18.49 4.31 7.23
CA ARG A 125 18.48 4.22 5.75
C ARG A 125 19.68 3.47 5.16
N SER A 126 20.83 3.51 5.81
CA SER A 126 22.08 2.92 5.33
C SER A 126 22.14 1.43 5.69
N GLN A 127 21.53 0.59 4.85
CA GLN A 127 21.36 -0.85 5.09
C GLN A 127 21.83 -1.67 3.88
N LYS A 128 22.74 -2.63 4.07
CA LYS A 128 23.14 -3.59 3.02
C LYS A 128 23.18 -5.03 3.55
N ASN A 129 22.55 -5.95 2.83
CA ASN A 129 22.73 -7.39 3.03
C ASN A 129 24.07 -7.80 2.43
N LEU A 130 24.96 -8.36 3.26
CA LEU A 130 26.27 -8.85 2.85
C LEU A 130 26.23 -10.37 2.72
N THR A 131 26.67 -10.87 1.57
CA THR A 131 27.03 -12.29 1.44
C THR A 131 28.31 -12.57 2.22
N PRO A 132 28.67 -13.85 2.47
CA PRO A 132 29.95 -14.18 3.10
C PRO A 132 31.17 -13.55 2.41
N ASP A 133 31.16 -13.44 1.07
CA ASP A 133 32.27 -12.82 0.34
C ASP A 133 32.27 -11.29 0.47
N ASP A 134 31.10 -10.68 0.56
CA ASP A 134 30.99 -9.24 0.76
C ASP A 134 31.43 -8.85 2.17
N VAL A 135 31.18 -9.70 3.18
CA VAL A 135 31.75 -9.50 4.51
C VAL A 135 33.27 -9.45 4.43
N ILE A 136 33.89 -10.42 3.74
CA ILE A 136 35.35 -10.48 3.61
C ILE A 136 35.92 -9.24 2.91
N ARG A 137 35.23 -8.74 1.87
CA ARG A 137 35.72 -7.65 1.01
C ARG A 137 35.38 -6.24 1.50
N GLU A 138 34.21 -6.05 2.09
CA GLU A 138 33.61 -4.72 2.27
C GLU A 138 33.35 -4.34 3.73
N LEU A 139 33.36 -5.30 4.67
CA LEU A 139 33.07 -5.00 6.08
C LEU A 139 34.24 -4.26 6.74
N THR A 140 34.18 -2.94 6.70
CA THR A 140 35.15 -2.02 7.32
C THR A 140 34.43 -0.94 8.15
N ILE A 141 35.13 -0.33 9.11
CA ILE A 141 34.58 0.74 9.96
C ILE A 141 34.27 2.04 9.19
N ASP A 142 34.84 2.22 7.99
CA ASP A 142 34.57 3.37 7.13
C ASP A 142 33.22 3.23 6.42
N ASN A 143 32.94 1.99 5.98
CA ASN A 143 31.71 1.64 5.27
C ASN A 143 30.53 1.41 6.22
N TYR A 144 30.78 0.77 7.37
CA TYR A 144 29.76 0.37 8.33
C TYR A 144 30.19 0.69 9.76
N ASN A 145 29.22 0.85 10.67
CA ASN A 145 29.50 0.93 12.10
C ASN A 145 28.67 -0.06 12.93
N VAL A 146 27.74 -0.79 12.31
CA VAL A 146 27.01 -1.90 12.93
C VAL A 146 26.94 -3.08 11.98
N ILE A 147 27.16 -4.29 12.50
CA ILE A 147 26.78 -5.53 11.85
C ILE A 147 25.68 -6.24 12.65
N ILE A 148 24.63 -6.66 11.95
CA ILE A 148 23.51 -7.43 12.48
C ILE A 148 23.61 -8.85 11.98
N TRP A 149 23.56 -9.80 12.91
CA TRP A 149 23.47 -11.23 12.62
C TRP A 149 22.16 -11.77 13.24
N GLY A 150 21.16 -11.96 12.39
CA GLY A 150 19.83 -12.44 12.78
C GLY A 150 19.76 -13.93 13.15
N GLY A 151 18.54 -14.41 13.42
CA GLY A 151 18.22 -15.81 13.65
C GLY A 151 18.09 -16.61 12.34
N GLY A 152 18.17 -17.94 12.43
CA GLY A 152 18.11 -18.83 11.26
C GLY A 152 17.25 -20.07 11.52
N TYR A 153 16.86 -20.74 10.43
CA TYR A 153 16.04 -21.95 10.52
C TYR A 153 16.89 -23.18 10.84
N PRO A 154 16.39 -24.14 11.62
CA PRO A 154 17.23 -25.24 12.09
C PRO A 154 17.44 -26.32 11.01
N ASP A 155 16.59 -26.40 9.98
CA ASP A 155 16.65 -27.39 8.89
C ASP A 155 17.90 -27.26 8.00
N GLU A 156 18.63 -26.15 8.13
CA GLU A 156 19.84 -25.85 7.38
C GLU A 156 21.13 -26.15 8.18
N ALA A 157 21.04 -26.77 9.37
CA ALA A 157 22.19 -27.06 10.23
C ALA A 157 23.38 -27.74 9.52
N PRO A 158 23.19 -28.70 8.58
CA PRO A 158 24.31 -29.28 7.83
C PRO A 158 25.02 -28.27 6.92
N LYS A 159 24.29 -27.36 6.27
CA LYS A 159 24.84 -26.28 5.42
C LYS A 159 25.61 -25.26 6.27
N ILE A 160 25.05 -24.90 7.42
CA ILE A 160 25.69 -24.01 8.40
C ILE A 160 27.01 -24.63 8.87
N LEU A 161 27.00 -25.91 9.23
CA LEU A 161 28.20 -26.62 9.67
C LEU A 161 29.29 -26.65 8.59
N ALA A 162 28.92 -26.97 7.35
CA ALA A 162 29.84 -26.98 6.21
C ALA A 162 30.46 -25.60 5.95
N ASP A 163 29.67 -24.52 6.04
CA ASP A 163 30.16 -23.15 5.88
C ASP A 163 31.11 -22.76 7.03
N LEU A 164 30.78 -23.10 8.28
CA LEU A 164 31.58 -22.75 9.46
C LEU A 164 33.00 -23.31 9.44
N ILE A 165 33.17 -24.56 8.98
CA ILE A 165 34.48 -25.22 8.90
C ILE A 165 35.22 -24.89 7.60
N SER A 166 34.56 -24.23 6.64
CA SER A 166 35.19 -23.84 5.39
C SER A 166 36.19 -22.70 5.60
N ILE A 167 37.19 -22.61 4.70
CA ILE A 167 38.12 -21.48 4.66
C ILE A 167 37.37 -20.14 4.55
N ARG A 168 36.26 -20.13 3.81
CA ARG A 168 35.39 -18.96 3.64
C ARG A 168 34.77 -18.54 4.98
N GLY A 169 34.16 -19.47 5.70
CA GLY A 169 33.56 -19.20 7.02
C GLY A 169 34.57 -18.73 8.07
N LEU A 170 35.78 -19.31 8.07
CA LEU A 170 36.88 -18.86 8.93
C LEU A 170 37.30 -17.41 8.63
N ARG A 171 37.38 -17.03 7.35
CA ARG A 171 37.70 -15.65 6.94
C ARG A 171 36.59 -14.67 7.32
N VAL A 172 35.33 -15.04 7.15
CA VAL A 172 34.17 -14.24 7.61
C VAL A 172 34.26 -13.99 9.11
N ARG A 173 34.50 -15.05 9.89
CA ARG A 173 34.63 -14.98 11.35
C ARG A 173 35.72 -13.99 11.75
N GLU A 174 36.92 -14.11 11.18
CA GLU A 174 38.00 -13.17 11.48
C GLU A 174 37.67 -11.74 11.07
N LYS A 175 37.01 -11.55 9.92
CA LYS A 175 36.65 -10.21 9.46
C LYS A 175 35.62 -9.52 10.36
N ILE A 176 34.62 -10.25 10.84
CA ILE A 176 33.66 -9.73 11.83
C ILE A 176 34.37 -9.41 13.14
N ARG A 177 35.26 -10.28 13.63
CA ARG A 177 36.05 -10.00 14.85
C ARG A 177 36.93 -8.77 14.68
N GLU A 178 37.60 -8.62 13.54
CA GLU A 178 38.40 -7.44 13.21
C GLU A 178 37.56 -6.16 13.23
N PHE A 179 36.41 -6.17 12.53
CA PHE A 179 35.47 -5.05 12.49
C PHE A 179 35.04 -4.59 13.88
N VAL A 180 34.61 -5.54 14.73
CA VAL A 180 34.16 -5.22 16.09
C VAL A 180 35.33 -4.74 16.95
N ARG A 181 36.49 -5.40 16.87
CA ARG A 181 37.70 -5.00 17.63
C ARG A 181 38.10 -3.56 17.33
N ASN A 182 37.91 -3.12 16.09
CA ASN A 182 38.27 -1.78 15.62
C ASN A 182 37.22 -0.70 15.93
N GLY A 183 36.09 -1.04 16.57
CA GLY A 183 35.08 -0.09 17.01
C GLY A 183 33.71 -0.29 16.38
N GLY A 184 33.56 -1.24 15.45
CA GLY A 184 32.25 -1.63 14.93
C GLY A 184 31.35 -2.23 16.02
N GLY A 185 30.06 -1.96 15.94
CA GLY A 185 29.04 -2.58 16.78
C GLY A 185 28.60 -3.93 16.25
N TYR A 186 28.33 -4.88 17.14
CA TYR A 186 27.74 -6.18 16.81
C TYR A 186 26.40 -6.34 17.51
N VAL A 187 25.38 -6.79 16.79
CA VAL A 187 24.15 -7.33 17.38
C VAL A 187 23.87 -8.73 16.83
N GLY A 188 23.69 -9.69 17.74
CA GLY A 188 23.32 -11.06 17.42
C GLY A 188 21.97 -11.41 18.02
N CYS A 189 21.07 -11.98 17.23
CA CYS A 189 19.77 -12.48 17.68
C CYS A 189 19.69 -14.01 17.51
N CYS A 190 19.15 -14.71 18.49
CA CYS A 190 19.02 -16.17 18.50
C CYS A 190 20.36 -16.85 18.14
N TYR A 191 20.49 -17.42 16.95
CA TYR A 191 21.76 -17.99 16.47
C TYR A 191 22.90 -16.96 16.36
N GLY A 192 22.66 -15.74 15.91
CA GLY A 192 23.67 -14.68 16.02
C GLY A 192 24.11 -14.44 17.47
N GLY A 193 23.17 -14.52 18.42
CA GLY A 193 23.48 -14.49 19.86
C GLY A 193 24.40 -15.64 20.28
N TRP A 194 24.14 -16.85 19.79
CA TRP A 194 25.01 -18.01 20.01
C TRP A 194 26.44 -17.74 19.50
N ARG A 195 26.54 -17.13 18.32
CA ARG A 195 27.81 -16.81 17.67
C ARG A 195 28.65 -15.81 18.45
N ALA A 196 28.03 -14.89 19.18
CA ALA A 196 28.72 -13.88 19.97
C ALA A 196 29.52 -14.46 21.14
N ALA A 197 29.08 -15.57 21.72
CA ALA A 197 29.68 -16.17 22.91
C ALA A 197 31.03 -16.84 22.63
N SER A 198 31.81 -17.09 23.68
CA SER A 198 33.16 -17.67 23.56
C SER A 198 33.20 -19.18 23.77
N SER A 199 32.10 -19.80 24.20
CA SER A 199 32.02 -21.26 24.32
C SER A 199 30.58 -21.73 24.44
N PHE A 200 30.37 -23.03 24.30
CA PHE A 200 29.12 -23.71 24.61
C PHE A 200 29.25 -24.47 25.94
N LYS A 201 28.24 -24.41 26.81
CA LYS A 201 28.16 -25.24 28.03
C LYS A 201 27.08 -26.31 27.90
N ARG A 202 27.36 -27.50 28.43
CA ARG A 202 26.40 -28.61 28.51
C ARG A 202 25.36 -28.33 29.61
N PRO A 203 24.11 -28.82 29.47
CA PRO A 203 23.19 -28.90 30.59
C PRO A 203 23.71 -29.90 31.64
N PRO A 204 23.68 -29.56 32.94
CA PRO A 204 23.94 -30.54 34.00
C PRO A 204 22.87 -31.65 33.98
N GLY A 205 23.28 -32.93 33.98
CA GLY A 205 22.39 -34.06 34.24
C GLY A 205 21.77 -34.80 33.05
N LEU A 206 22.14 -34.50 31.79
CA LEU A 206 21.70 -35.28 30.62
C LEU A 206 22.80 -36.25 30.12
N PRO A 207 22.49 -37.56 29.92
CA PRO A 207 23.47 -38.55 29.46
C PRO A 207 23.86 -38.36 27.98
N LEU A 208 25.07 -38.81 27.63
CA LEU A 208 25.66 -38.71 26.29
C LEU A 208 24.84 -39.53 25.26
N HIS A 209 24.35 -38.90 24.20
CA HIS A 209 24.15 -39.60 22.93
C HIS A 209 25.25 -39.18 21.94
N ILE A 210 25.79 -40.18 21.23
CA ILE A 210 27.00 -40.14 20.39
C ILE A 210 26.97 -39.03 19.31
N ALA A 211 25.78 -38.56 18.91
CA ALA A 211 25.60 -37.47 17.94
C ALA A 211 25.96 -36.05 18.49
N THR A 212 25.98 -35.84 19.80
CA THR A 212 26.38 -34.54 20.42
C THR A 212 27.88 -34.27 20.37
N SER A 213 28.69 -35.26 20.00
CA SER A 213 30.15 -35.13 19.85
C SER A 213 30.57 -34.20 18.70
N GLN A 214 29.76 -34.08 17.64
CA GLN A 214 30.09 -33.25 16.47
C GLN A 214 29.90 -31.74 16.71
N LEU A 215 28.88 -31.34 17.48
CA LEU A 215 28.62 -29.93 17.84
C LEU A 215 29.56 -29.41 18.95
N LEU A 216 29.95 -30.25 19.89
CA LEU A 216 30.92 -29.91 20.94
C LEU A 216 32.36 -29.71 20.39
N ASN A 217 32.67 -30.25 19.22
CA ASN A 217 33.94 -30.03 18.51
C ASN A 217 34.03 -28.68 17.77
N LEU A 218 32.96 -27.86 17.78
CA LEU A 218 32.89 -26.56 17.10
C LEU A 218 33.30 -25.36 17.98
N LEU A 219 33.77 -25.61 19.21
CA LEU A 219 34.30 -24.60 20.14
C LEU A 219 35.29 -23.59 19.52
N PRO A 220 36.17 -23.97 18.54
CA PRO A 220 37.08 -23.02 17.89
C PRO A 220 36.40 -22.01 16.94
N LEU A 221 35.14 -22.25 16.55
CA LEU A 221 34.51 -21.55 15.43
C LEU A 221 33.57 -20.42 15.87
N GLN A 222 33.33 -20.22 17.17
CA GLN A 222 32.52 -19.09 17.67
C GLN A 222 33.20 -17.75 17.42
N LEU A 223 32.42 -16.65 17.31
CA LEU A 223 33.04 -15.33 17.21
C LEU A 223 33.76 -14.95 18.49
N GLY A 224 33.33 -15.43 19.67
CA GLY A 224 34.02 -15.15 20.94
C GLY A 224 34.19 -13.66 21.22
N LEU A 225 33.11 -12.90 21.01
CA LEU A 225 33.01 -11.47 21.31
C LEU A 225 32.66 -11.24 22.79
N LEU A 226 31.90 -12.17 23.38
CA LEU A 226 31.51 -12.18 24.80
C LEU A 226 32.17 -13.35 25.53
N ASP A 227 32.75 -13.07 26.69
CA ASP A 227 33.36 -14.05 27.60
C ASP A 227 32.30 -14.75 28.44
N CYS A 228 31.41 -15.44 27.74
CA CYS A 228 30.36 -16.25 28.31
C CYS A 228 30.31 -17.62 27.65
N SER A 229 29.72 -18.56 28.37
CA SER A 229 29.25 -19.80 27.81
C SER A 229 27.78 -19.65 27.48
N VAL A 230 27.37 -20.21 26.36
CA VAL A 230 25.96 -20.26 25.98
C VAL A 230 25.43 -21.68 26.09
N TYR A 231 24.17 -21.78 26.47
CA TYR A 231 23.40 -23.00 26.50
C TYR A 231 21.98 -22.69 25.98
N ARG A 232 21.22 -23.69 25.53
CA ARG A 232 19.91 -23.46 24.90
C ARG A 232 18.94 -22.95 25.95
N ALA A 233 18.14 -21.93 25.61
CA ALA A 233 17.30 -21.26 26.57
C ALA A 233 16.09 -22.08 26.97
N LEU A 234 15.32 -22.51 25.97
CA LEU A 234 14.08 -23.25 26.16
C LEU A 234 13.94 -24.28 25.02
N PRO A 235 13.45 -25.50 25.31
CA PRO A 235 13.32 -26.56 24.33
C PRO A 235 12.28 -26.28 23.23
N GLY A 236 11.24 -25.49 23.50
CA GLY A 236 10.17 -25.14 22.55
C GLY A 236 10.26 -23.73 21.98
N ALA A 237 9.20 -23.34 21.26
CA ALA A 237 8.96 -21.98 20.80
C ALA A 237 7.73 -21.40 21.52
N GLY A 238 7.84 -20.16 21.99
CA GLY A 238 6.76 -19.47 22.68
C GLY A 238 7.20 -18.16 23.30
N ASP A 239 6.29 -17.53 24.03
CA ASP A 239 6.53 -16.23 24.64
C ASP A 239 6.90 -16.33 26.11
N VAL A 240 7.74 -15.40 26.55
CA VAL A 240 8.12 -15.21 27.95
C VAL A 240 7.96 -13.76 28.36
N THR A 241 7.73 -13.55 29.65
CA THR A 241 7.94 -12.23 30.26
C THR A 241 9.40 -12.09 30.63
N LEU A 242 10.06 -11.02 30.19
CA LEU A 242 11.40 -10.66 30.63
C LEU A 242 11.36 -9.61 31.74
N LYS A 243 12.31 -9.69 32.67
CA LYS A 243 12.62 -8.64 33.64
C LYS A 243 13.92 -7.94 33.27
N ILE A 244 13.88 -6.62 33.13
CA ILE A 244 15.06 -5.79 32.97
C ILE A 244 15.76 -5.69 34.34
N VAL A 245 17.01 -6.16 34.40
CA VAL A 245 17.80 -6.22 35.64
C VAL A 245 18.81 -5.07 35.75
N ASN A 246 19.26 -4.52 34.62
CA ASN A 246 20.01 -3.26 34.60
C ASN A 246 19.19 -2.17 33.91
N THR A 247 18.49 -1.36 34.70
CA THR A 247 17.66 -0.26 34.20
C THR A 247 18.44 1.02 33.88
N ASP A 248 19.69 1.14 34.34
CA ASP A 248 20.56 2.30 34.12
C ASP A 248 21.42 2.18 32.86
N HIS A 249 21.51 0.99 32.29
CA HIS A 249 22.21 0.80 31.01
C HIS A 249 21.40 1.43 29.86
N PRO A 250 22.04 2.07 28.86
CA PRO A 250 21.34 2.72 27.74
C PRO A 250 20.34 1.82 26.99
N LEU A 251 20.65 0.53 26.88
CA LEU A 251 19.74 -0.47 26.29
C LEU A 251 18.35 -0.49 26.96
N ALA A 252 18.28 -0.21 28.26
CA ALA A 252 17.05 -0.21 29.05
C ALA A 252 16.30 1.12 29.06
N PHE A 253 16.85 2.18 28.46
CA PHE A 253 16.28 3.51 28.55
C PHE A 253 14.84 3.58 28.02
N GLY A 254 13.94 3.95 28.94
CA GLY A 254 12.50 4.05 28.74
C GLY A 254 11.79 2.75 28.33
N LEU A 255 12.41 1.59 28.60
CA LEU A 255 11.71 0.31 28.64
C LEU A 255 10.99 0.15 29.99
N PRO A 256 9.84 -0.55 30.02
CA PRO A 256 9.24 -0.98 31.27
C PRO A 256 10.15 -2.01 31.98
N GLN A 257 10.02 -2.13 33.29
CA GLN A 257 10.78 -3.13 34.05
C GLN A 257 10.47 -4.57 33.61
N PHE A 258 9.22 -4.83 33.21
CA PHE A 258 8.76 -6.13 32.71
C PHE A 258 8.29 -5.99 31.26
N ILE A 259 8.79 -6.87 30.40
CA ILE A 259 8.49 -6.93 28.98
C ILE A 259 7.75 -8.23 28.73
N LYS A 260 6.47 -8.15 28.39
CA LYS A 260 5.63 -9.31 28.06
C LYS A 260 5.73 -9.66 26.58
N HIS A 261 5.31 -10.86 26.20
CA HIS A 261 5.27 -11.33 24.81
C HIS A 261 6.65 -11.30 24.14
N HIS A 262 7.72 -11.63 24.89
CA HIS A 262 9.04 -11.76 24.28
C HIS A 262 9.23 -13.17 23.71
N SER A 263 9.31 -13.26 22.39
CA SER A 263 9.38 -14.54 21.70
C SER A 263 10.76 -15.19 21.83
N ILE A 264 10.77 -16.47 22.22
CA ILE A 264 11.96 -17.32 22.30
C ILE A 264 11.73 -18.58 21.47
N MET A 265 12.67 -18.91 20.59
CA MET A 265 12.66 -20.11 19.75
C MET A 265 14.01 -20.83 19.82
N GLY A 266 14.29 -21.51 20.94
CA GLY A 266 15.53 -22.28 21.09
C GLY A 266 16.85 -21.48 21.05
N GLY A 267 16.81 -20.16 21.19
CA GLY A 267 18.01 -19.32 21.24
C GLY A 267 18.80 -19.45 22.55
N PRO A 268 19.91 -18.70 22.72
CA PRO A 268 20.86 -18.92 23.81
C PRO A 268 20.45 -18.26 25.13
N MET A 269 20.67 -18.95 26.24
CA MET A 269 20.97 -18.32 27.53
C MET A 269 22.45 -18.04 27.63
N PHE A 270 22.79 -16.94 28.30
CA PHE A 270 24.16 -16.51 28.51
C PHE A 270 24.59 -16.77 29.96
N LEU A 271 25.60 -17.61 30.11
CA LEU A 271 26.19 -17.97 31.41
C LEU A 271 27.56 -17.31 31.53
N SER A 272 27.71 -16.43 32.51
CA SER A 272 29.03 -15.87 32.80
C SER A 272 30.03 -16.99 33.13
N LYS A 273 31.22 -16.94 32.53
CA LYS A 273 32.29 -17.92 32.79
C LYS A 273 32.99 -17.69 34.12
N THR A 274 33.05 -16.45 34.57
CA THR A 274 33.69 -16.03 35.82
C THR A 274 32.85 -14.93 36.47
N PHE A 275 32.36 -15.18 37.68
CA PHE A 275 31.77 -14.14 38.52
C PHE A 275 32.78 -12.99 38.68
N GLY A 276 32.45 -11.83 38.14
CA GLY A 276 33.25 -10.60 38.26
C GLY A 276 34.42 -10.39 37.27
N LYS A 277 34.67 -11.28 36.30
CA LYS A 277 35.74 -11.09 35.27
C LYS A 277 35.29 -11.17 33.81
N SER A 278 34.02 -11.48 33.56
CA SER A 278 33.47 -11.51 32.20
C SER A 278 33.34 -10.08 31.63
N ASN A 279 33.55 -9.91 30.32
CA ASN A 279 33.25 -8.67 29.60
C ASN A 279 31.75 -8.52 29.26
N MET A 280 30.90 -9.39 29.83
CA MET A 280 29.47 -9.48 29.62
C MET A 280 28.70 -8.89 30.80
N GLU A 281 27.70 -8.08 30.49
CA GLU A 281 26.73 -7.52 31.41
C GLU A 281 25.32 -7.99 31.05
N VAL A 282 24.51 -8.30 32.06
CA VAL A 282 23.13 -8.79 31.88
C VAL A 282 22.17 -7.61 31.89
N ILE A 283 21.34 -7.53 30.85
CA ILE A 283 20.31 -6.49 30.70
C ILE A 283 18.94 -7.05 31.06
N GLY A 284 18.62 -8.25 30.60
CA GLY A 284 17.30 -8.86 30.74
C GLY A 284 17.38 -10.36 31.03
N VAL A 285 16.53 -10.81 31.95
CA VAL A 285 16.38 -12.21 32.33
C VAL A 285 14.96 -12.69 32.10
N ILE A 286 14.78 -14.00 31.87
CA ILE A 286 13.46 -14.63 31.85
C ILE A 286 12.83 -14.45 33.25
N HIS A 287 11.67 -13.81 33.32
CA HIS A 287 10.93 -13.63 34.57
C HIS A 287 9.86 -14.69 34.75
N ASP A 288 9.10 -14.95 33.69
CA ASP A 288 7.98 -15.90 33.69
C ASP A 288 7.77 -16.46 32.29
N ILE A 289 7.14 -17.63 32.21
CA ILE A 289 6.78 -18.30 30.95
C ILE A 289 5.32 -17.98 30.67
N GLU A 290 5.01 -17.43 29.50
CA GLU A 290 3.64 -17.06 29.15
C GLU A 290 2.91 -18.25 28.52
N ASP A 291 1.67 -18.46 28.96
CA ASP A 291 0.68 -19.42 28.45
C ASP A 291 1.27 -20.71 27.85
N GLU A 292 1.67 -21.63 28.73
CA GLU A 292 2.31 -22.91 28.38
C GLU A 292 1.50 -23.78 27.41
N GLN A 293 0.18 -23.56 27.29
CA GLN A 293 -0.69 -24.31 26.37
C GLN A 293 -0.51 -23.88 24.91
N HIS A 294 -0.06 -22.65 24.67
CA HIS A 294 0.22 -22.08 23.35
C HIS A 294 1.70 -22.18 22.95
N TRP A 295 2.51 -22.92 23.70
CA TRP A 295 3.88 -23.23 23.34
C TRP A 295 3.93 -24.30 22.25
N ASP A 296 4.78 -24.09 21.25
CA ASP A 296 5.09 -25.11 20.25
C ASP A 296 5.99 -26.16 20.87
N TRP A 297 5.38 -27.29 21.19
CA TRP A 297 6.09 -28.46 21.68
C TRP A 297 6.49 -29.41 20.56
N ASP A 298 5.91 -29.28 19.37
CA ASP A 298 6.34 -30.03 18.19
C ASP A 298 7.69 -29.51 17.69
N PHE A 299 7.91 -28.18 17.77
CA PHE A 299 9.24 -27.58 17.62
C PHE A 299 10.25 -28.16 18.63
N CYS A 300 9.81 -28.40 19.87
CA CYS A 300 10.64 -29.14 20.83
C CYS A 300 10.92 -30.55 20.30
N MET A 301 9.91 -31.31 19.87
CA MET A 301 10.04 -32.73 19.50
C MET A 301 10.78 -33.02 18.19
N GLU A 302 10.65 -32.18 17.17
CA GLU A 302 11.38 -32.26 15.88
C GLU A 302 12.87 -31.92 16.05
N PHE A 303 13.19 -30.97 16.94
CA PHE A 303 14.57 -30.53 17.21
C PHE A 303 15.19 -31.14 18.49
N CYS A 304 14.43 -31.97 19.23
CA CYS A 304 14.88 -32.78 20.38
C CYS A 304 15.51 -34.16 20.12
N PRO A 305 15.50 -34.79 18.92
CA PRO A 305 15.83 -36.21 18.81
C PRO A 305 17.29 -36.55 19.11
N TRP A 306 18.15 -35.54 19.31
CA TRP A 306 19.60 -35.68 19.45
C TRP A 306 20.12 -35.71 20.89
N TRP A 307 19.31 -35.36 21.90
CA TRP A 307 19.77 -35.17 23.29
C TRP A 307 18.83 -35.73 24.36
N ILE A 308 17.56 -35.97 24.03
CA ILE A 308 16.67 -36.82 24.84
C ILE A 308 16.56 -38.17 24.13
N SER A 309 16.88 -39.24 24.87
CA SER A 309 16.94 -40.59 24.33
C SER A 309 15.74 -40.93 23.43
N PRO A 310 15.96 -41.48 22.23
CA PRO A 310 14.87 -41.89 21.34
C PRO A 310 13.97 -42.94 21.98
N PHE A 311 14.47 -43.62 23.02
CA PHE A 311 13.77 -44.64 23.80
C PHE A 311 12.80 -44.07 24.86
N LEU A 312 12.76 -42.74 25.06
CA LEU A 312 11.81 -42.10 25.97
C LEU A 312 10.47 -41.82 25.27
N SER A 313 9.37 -42.07 25.98
CA SER A 313 8.02 -41.73 25.49
C SER A 313 7.86 -40.22 25.31
N ASN A 314 7.00 -39.80 24.38
CA ASN A 314 6.69 -38.38 24.12
C ASN A 314 6.22 -37.68 25.40
N GLU A 315 5.41 -38.36 26.23
CA GLU A 315 4.96 -37.84 27.52
C GLU A 315 6.14 -37.55 28.48
N THR A 316 7.14 -38.44 28.51
CA THR A 316 8.32 -38.26 29.37
C THR A 316 9.22 -37.13 28.86
N LYS A 317 9.39 -37.03 27.53
CA LYS A 317 10.11 -35.93 26.88
C LYS A 317 9.49 -34.58 27.23
N MET A 318 8.17 -34.49 27.19
CA MET A 318 7.42 -33.29 27.58
C MET A 318 7.59 -32.93 29.07
N LYS A 319 7.53 -33.91 29.98
CA LYS A 319 7.79 -33.66 31.42
C LYS A 319 9.21 -33.12 31.67
N ILE A 320 10.21 -33.63 30.94
CA ILE A 320 11.59 -33.14 31.03
C ILE A 320 11.68 -31.71 30.49
N ALA A 321 11.08 -31.44 29.33
CA ALA A 321 11.09 -30.13 28.69
C ALA A 321 10.47 -29.04 29.58
N ARG A 322 9.31 -29.33 30.20
CA ARG A 322 8.65 -28.43 31.15
C ARG A 322 9.48 -28.13 32.39
N ARG A 323 10.07 -29.15 33.01
CA ARG A 323 10.96 -28.98 34.17
C ARG A 323 12.20 -28.17 33.82
N TRP A 324 12.73 -28.37 32.62
CA TRP A 324 13.85 -27.58 32.13
C TRP A 324 13.44 -26.11 31.98
N MET A 325 12.30 -25.81 31.35
CA MET A 325 11.83 -24.43 31.23
C MET A 325 11.64 -23.75 32.57
N GLN A 326 11.02 -24.42 33.55
CA GLN A 326 10.85 -23.89 34.90
C GLN A 326 12.18 -23.60 35.62
N ARG A 327 13.20 -24.44 35.39
CA ARG A 327 14.56 -24.21 35.94
C ARG A 327 15.21 -22.95 35.38
N ASP A 328 14.90 -22.61 34.13
CA ASP A 328 15.57 -21.56 33.37
C ASP A 328 14.92 -20.18 33.53
N VAL A 329 13.85 -20.09 34.31
CA VAL A 329 13.38 -18.82 34.88
C VAL A 329 14.53 -18.17 35.69
N GLY A 330 14.77 -16.88 35.44
CA GLY A 330 15.88 -16.11 35.99
C GLY A 330 17.12 -16.07 35.10
N ALA A 331 17.12 -16.78 33.97
CA ALA A 331 18.28 -16.82 33.10
C ALA A 331 18.48 -15.59 32.22
N ALA A 332 19.74 -15.21 32.04
CA ALA A 332 20.13 -14.11 31.18
C ALA A 332 19.93 -14.45 29.71
N VAL A 333 19.08 -13.67 29.04
CA VAL A 333 18.80 -13.79 27.61
C VAL A 333 19.13 -12.52 26.87
N TRP A 334 19.21 -11.37 27.54
CA TRP A 334 19.68 -10.13 26.91
C TRP A 334 20.97 -9.72 27.59
N VAL A 335 22.05 -9.68 26.81
CA VAL A 335 23.38 -9.33 27.32
C VAL A 335 24.09 -8.34 26.41
N THR A 336 25.00 -7.60 27.01
CA THR A 336 25.86 -6.64 26.31
C THR A 336 27.31 -6.82 26.76
N GLY A 337 28.25 -6.29 26.01
CA GLY A 337 29.66 -6.33 26.36
C GLY A 337 30.53 -5.54 25.40
N ARG A 338 31.84 -5.66 25.57
CA ARG A 338 32.83 -4.99 24.72
C ARG A 338 33.87 -5.97 24.19
N PHE A 339 34.21 -5.84 22.91
CA PHE A 339 35.29 -6.59 22.28
C PHE A 339 36.22 -5.63 21.54
N GLY A 340 37.44 -5.47 22.05
CA GLY A 340 38.30 -4.36 21.64
C GLY A 340 37.63 -3.02 21.90
N LYS A 341 37.53 -2.17 20.87
CA LYS A 341 36.85 -0.86 20.94
C LYS A 341 35.34 -0.96 20.69
N GLY A 342 34.86 -2.06 20.10
CA GLY A 342 33.46 -2.25 19.72
C GLY A 342 32.56 -2.64 20.88
N LYS A 343 31.27 -2.37 20.68
CA LYS A 343 30.18 -2.78 21.57
C LYS A 343 29.47 -3.99 20.99
N VAL A 344 29.02 -4.89 21.84
CA VAL A 344 28.42 -6.17 21.47
C VAL A 344 27.11 -6.29 22.21
N VAL A 345 26.01 -6.59 21.50
CA VAL A 345 24.71 -6.90 22.09
C VAL A 345 24.28 -8.27 21.57
N ALA A 346 23.80 -9.13 22.47
CA ALA A 346 23.34 -10.46 22.10
C ALA A 346 22.00 -10.76 22.76
N PHE A 347 21.09 -11.28 21.94
CA PHE A 347 19.73 -11.64 22.33
C PHE A 347 19.52 -13.15 22.23
N GLY A 348 18.92 -13.69 23.27
CA GLY A 348 18.52 -15.09 23.43
C GLY A 348 17.20 -15.42 22.74
N GLY A 349 16.32 -14.44 22.63
CA GLY A 349 15.07 -14.51 21.87
C GLY A 349 15.09 -13.60 20.65
N HIS A 350 13.90 -13.28 20.16
CA HIS A 350 13.65 -12.46 18.98
C HIS A 350 13.06 -11.11 19.38
N PRO A 351 13.86 -10.12 19.82
CA PRO A 351 13.37 -8.78 20.18
C PRO A 351 12.79 -8.00 18.98
N GLU A 352 13.03 -8.48 17.76
CA GLU A 352 12.45 -7.98 16.52
C GLU A 352 11.04 -8.52 16.24
N SER A 353 10.60 -9.55 16.97
CA SER A 353 9.22 -10.06 16.94
C SER A 353 8.45 -9.65 18.19
N THR A 354 7.13 -9.58 18.06
CA THR A 354 6.20 -9.27 19.17
C THR A 354 5.25 -10.42 19.49
N ASP A 355 5.38 -11.53 18.78
CA ASP A 355 4.62 -12.77 18.92
C ASP A 355 5.46 -13.90 18.27
N ALA A 356 5.54 -15.07 18.90
CA ALA A 356 6.23 -16.22 18.34
C ALA A 356 5.53 -16.79 17.09
N TRP A 357 4.25 -16.44 16.90
CA TRP A 357 3.37 -16.98 15.87
C TRP A 357 2.94 -15.96 14.83
N ASP A 358 3.03 -14.67 15.14
CA ASP A 358 2.69 -13.57 14.23
C ASP A 358 3.94 -12.88 13.64
N TRP A 359 4.38 -13.37 12.49
CA TRP A 359 5.39 -12.71 11.65
C TRP A 359 4.85 -11.44 10.96
N SER A 360 3.56 -11.11 11.11
CA SER A 360 2.99 -9.85 10.59
C SER A 360 3.37 -8.61 11.42
N MET A 361 4.21 -8.80 12.45
CA MET A 361 4.81 -7.75 13.28
C MET A 361 3.76 -6.93 14.04
N THR A 362 2.75 -7.57 14.66
CA THR A 362 1.75 -6.85 15.45
C THR A 362 1.43 -7.43 16.85
N TRP A 363 1.67 -6.57 17.85
CA TRP A 363 1.16 -6.50 19.25
C TRP A 363 1.85 -7.29 20.37
N GLY A 364 2.79 -6.60 21.04
CA GLY A 364 3.42 -6.88 22.34
C GLY A 364 4.63 -5.94 22.53
N ASN A 365 4.74 -5.16 23.60
CA ASN A 365 5.62 -3.95 23.70
C ASN A 365 7.12 -4.32 23.98
N PRO A 366 8.19 -3.77 23.31
CA PRO A 366 8.27 -3.12 21.98
C PRO A 366 9.63 -3.20 21.17
N PRO A 367 9.63 -2.69 19.90
CA PRO A 367 10.80 -2.28 19.09
C PRO A 367 11.85 -1.38 19.75
N ARG A 368 11.52 -0.73 20.87
CA ARG A 368 12.41 0.25 21.51
C ARG A 368 13.74 -0.36 21.89
N ILE A 369 13.79 -1.63 22.31
CA ILE A 369 15.06 -2.32 22.60
C ILE A 369 15.93 -2.44 21.34
N VAL A 370 15.33 -2.69 20.17
CA VAL A 370 16.04 -2.78 18.90
C VAL A 370 16.61 -1.40 18.53
N TYR A 371 15.84 -0.32 18.66
CA TYR A 371 16.33 1.04 18.40
C TYR A 371 17.41 1.46 19.40
N ASN A 372 17.18 1.22 20.70
CA ASN A 372 18.16 1.46 21.77
C ASN A 372 19.45 0.70 21.50
N THR A 373 19.37 -0.52 20.94
CA THR A 373 20.54 -1.31 20.56
C THR A 373 21.36 -0.60 19.50
N ILE A 374 20.74 -0.18 18.41
CA ILE A 374 21.48 0.52 17.35
C ILE A 374 22.05 1.84 17.88
N PHE A 375 21.26 2.66 18.59
CA PHE A 375 21.76 3.90 19.20
C PHE A 375 22.89 3.67 20.19
N TYR A 376 22.79 2.63 21.03
CA TYR A 376 23.87 2.24 21.94
C TYR A 376 25.14 1.87 21.16
N LEU A 377 25.03 1.05 20.11
CA LEU A 377 26.19 0.61 19.32
C LEU A 377 26.91 1.78 18.62
N VAL A 378 26.16 2.78 18.12
CA VAL A 378 26.74 3.94 17.40
C VAL A 378 27.06 5.14 18.31
N SER A 379 26.74 5.05 19.60
CA SER A 379 26.95 6.13 20.56
C SER A 379 28.40 6.23 21.06
N ARG A 380 28.82 7.44 21.38
CA ARG A 380 30.06 7.76 22.11
C ARG A 380 29.73 8.37 23.46
N GLY A 381 30.62 8.22 24.44
CA GLY A 381 30.41 8.70 25.80
C GLY A 381 30.20 7.55 26.82
N PRO A 382 29.70 7.86 28.02
CA PRO A 382 28.99 9.10 28.38
C PRO A 382 29.89 10.34 28.44
N TYR A 383 29.30 11.52 28.22
CA TYR A 383 29.93 12.83 28.33
C TYR A 383 29.07 13.74 29.20
N ASN A 384 29.70 14.64 29.96
CA ASN A 384 29.01 15.76 30.59
C ASN A 384 28.99 16.92 29.59
N VAL A 385 27.79 17.43 29.30
CA VAL A 385 27.62 18.59 28.42
C VAL A 385 26.85 19.69 29.14
N ASN A 386 27.27 20.92 28.88
CA ASN A 386 26.50 22.11 29.21
C ASN A 386 25.79 22.58 27.95
N VAL A 387 24.51 22.88 28.07
CA VAL A 387 23.67 23.35 26.97
C VAL A 387 23.43 24.83 27.18
N GLU A 388 24.15 25.65 26.41
CA GLU A 388 23.96 27.09 26.39
C GLU A 388 22.77 27.47 25.49
N HIS A 389 22.07 28.54 25.85
CA HIS A 389 20.93 29.04 25.07
C HIS A 389 21.46 29.91 23.92
N SER A 390 21.59 29.34 22.72
CA SER A 390 22.11 30.06 21.54
C SER A 390 21.05 30.53 20.55
N VAL A 391 19.82 30.01 20.60
CA VAL A 391 18.73 30.39 19.68
C VAL A 391 17.53 30.88 20.48
N THR A 392 17.28 32.20 20.41
CA THR A 392 16.09 32.79 21.03
C THR A 392 14.93 32.67 20.04
N PHE A 393 13.96 31.82 20.32
CA PHE A 393 12.70 31.82 19.57
C PHE A 393 11.86 33.00 20.09
N SER A 394 11.50 33.94 19.22
CA SER A 394 10.58 35.03 19.56
C SER A 394 9.22 34.46 19.92
N ARG A 395 8.44 35.23 20.70
CA ARG A 395 6.98 35.17 20.68
C ARG A 395 6.47 35.69 19.32
N MET A 396 6.82 34.98 18.26
CA MET A 396 6.30 35.18 16.92
C MET A 396 5.38 34.01 16.66
N GLY A 397 4.18 34.28 16.18
CA GLY A 397 3.20 33.27 15.76
C GLY A 397 3.13 33.25 14.25
N VAL A 398 3.66 32.20 13.63
CA VAL A 398 3.54 31.99 12.19
C VAL A 398 2.33 31.11 11.91
N ASN A 399 1.56 31.45 10.88
CA ASN A 399 0.46 30.63 10.40
C ASN A 399 0.50 30.45 8.88
N ILE A 400 -0.02 29.34 8.38
CA ILE A 400 -0.24 29.08 6.95
C ILE A 400 -1.74 28.92 6.71
N ASP A 401 -2.26 29.61 5.71
CA ASP A 401 -3.63 29.48 5.22
C ASP A 401 -3.65 29.03 3.75
N PRO A 402 -4.41 27.99 3.39
CA PRO A 402 -5.05 27.01 4.27
C PRO A 402 -4.05 26.09 5.01
N SER A 403 -4.35 25.76 6.27
CA SER A 403 -3.52 24.85 7.10
C SER A 403 -3.69 23.37 6.74
N CYS A 404 -4.74 23.03 5.99
CA CYS A 404 -5.00 21.69 5.48
C CYS A 404 -5.64 21.78 4.09
N ILE A 405 -5.08 21.05 3.13
CA ILE A 405 -5.58 20.96 1.77
C ILE A 405 -5.74 19.48 1.41
N GLU A 406 -6.90 19.13 0.88
CA GLU A 406 -7.07 17.89 0.12
C GLU A 406 -7.21 18.25 -1.35
N GLY A 407 -6.48 17.54 -2.21
CA GLY A 407 -6.49 17.82 -3.64
C GLY A 407 -5.90 16.68 -4.46
N TYR A 408 -5.64 16.96 -5.73
CA TYR A 408 -5.07 15.97 -6.64
C TYR A 408 -3.73 16.41 -7.22
N ILE A 409 -2.95 15.45 -7.71
CA ILE A 409 -1.66 15.74 -8.37
C ILE A 409 -1.80 16.75 -9.53
N PHE A 410 -0.79 17.60 -9.69
CA PHE A 410 -0.75 18.70 -10.69
C PHE A 410 -1.79 19.82 -10.48
N GLU A 411 -2.44 19.90 -9.32
CA GLU A 411 -3.22 21.09 -8.96
C GLU A 411 -2.30 22.16 -8.35
N LYS A 412 -2.55 23.42 -8.73
CA LYS A 412 -1.86 24.57 -8.15
C LYS A 412 -2.45 24.87 -6.78
N VAL A 413 -1.69 24.56 -5.73
CA VAL A 413 -2.05 24.83 -4.34
C VAL A 413 -1.39 26.13 -3.91
N LYS A 414 -2.17 27.18 -3.70
CA LYS A 414 -1.68 28.45 -3.18
C LYS A 414 -1.77 28.44 -1.64
N LEU A 415 -0.67 28.80 -1.01
CA LEU A 415 -0.53 28.97 0.44
C LEU A 415 -0.10 30.38 0.77
N GLN A 416 -0.62 30.91 1.88
CA GLN A 416 -0.28 32.23 2.38
C GLN A 416 0.18 32.15 3.83
N GLY A 417 1.38 32.67 4.08
CA GLY A 417 1.95 32.84 5.41
C GLY A 417 1.40 34.09 6.09
N SER A 418 1.31 34.06 7.42
CA SER A 418 1.06 35.25 8.25
C SER A 418 1.90 35.17 9.52
N VAL A 419 2.22 36.33 10.10
CA VAL A 419 3.10 36.47 11.25
C VAL A 419 2.44 37.42 12.25
N GLU A 420 2.41 37.01 13.52
CA GLU A 420 1.99 37.83 14.67
C GLU A 420 3.18 38.01 15.63
N GLY A 421 3.56 39.25 15.96
CA GLY A 421 4.76 39.53 16.77
C GLY A 421 6.08 39.46 15.99
N GLY A 422 7.23 39.48 16.68
CA GLY A 422 8.56 39.53 16.06
C GLY A 422 8.99 40.92 15.57
N ASN A 423 10.26 41.06 15.17
CA ASN A 423 10.83 42.31 14.65
C ASN A 423 11.01 42.27 13.12
N PRO A 424 10.22 43.00 12.32
CA PRO A 424 10.39 43.03 10.87
C PRO A 424 11.70 43.73 10.45
N PRO A 425 12.24 43.48 9.23
CA PRO A 425 11.67 42.67 8.16
C PRO A 425 11.77 41.15 8.40
N TYR A 426 10.85 40.41 7.77
CA TYR A 426 10.80 38.95 7.86
C TYR A 426 11.39 38.29 6.61
N THR A 427 12.12 37.20 6.82
CA THR A 427 12.62 36.31 5.78
C THR A 427 11.83 35.00 5.81
N TRP A 428 11.32 34.55 4.67
CA TRP A 428 10.38 33.43 4.56
C TRP A 428 11.03 32.24 3.84
N TYR A 429 10.94 31.06 4.44
CA TYR A 429 11.51 29.82 3.90
C TYR A 429 10.44 28.73 3.80
N TRP A 430 10.15 28.30 2.58
CA TRP A 430 9.17 27.24 2.30
C TRP A 430 9.87 25.90 2.08
N TYR A 431 9.40 24.88 2.78
CA TYR A 431 9.89 23.51 2.71
C TYR A 431 8.77 22.56 2.30
N LEU A 432 9.10 21.58 1.46
CA LEU A 432 8.23 20.47 1.13
C LEU A 432 8.86 19.18 1.65
N ASP A 433 8.18 18.49 2.55
CA ASP A 433 8.68 17.27 3.21
C ASP A 433 10.10 17.42 3.75
N GLY A 434 10.39 18.57 4.36
CA GLY A 434 11.69 18.87 4.98
C GLY A 434 12.83 19.09 3.98
N LYS A 435 12.54 19.25 2.69
CA LYS A 435 13.53 19.66 1.68
C LYS A 435 13.26 21.08 1.21
N THR A 436 14.33 21.86 1.05
CA THR A 436 14.28 23.17 0.43
C THR A 436 13.79 23.05 -1.01
N ILE A 437 12.87 23.92 -1.39
CA ILE A 437 12.34 23.97 -2.76
C ILE A 437 13.39 24.72 -3.60
N LYS A 438 13.88 24.09 -4.68
CA LYS A 438 15.03 24.56 -5.47
C LYS A 438 14.91 25.98 -6.05
N ASP A 439 13.69 26.51 -6.17
CA ASP A 439 13.40 27.86 -6.68
C ASP A 439 13.18 28.91 -5.58
N VAL A 440 13.42 28.55 -4.31
CA VAL A 440 13.17 29.39 -3.12
C VAL A 440 14.47 29.49 -2.30
N THR A 441 15.59 29.76 -2.95
CA THR A 441 16.86 30.01 -2.25
C THR A 441 16.94 31.39 -1.60
N GLN A 442 15.97 32.28 -1.84
CA GLN A 442 15.68 33.52 -1.08
C GLN A 442 14.32 34.06 -1.59
N SER A 443 13.20 33.62 -1.01
CA SER A 443 11.88 34.11 -1.42
C SER A 443 11.38 35.14 -0.41
N SER A 444 11.42 36.41 -0.82
CA SER A 444 10.81 37.56 -0.13
C SER A 444 9.27 37.55 -0.14
N THR A 445 8.63 36.41 -0.42
CA THR A 445 7.19 36.36 -0.65
C THR A 445 6.45 35.57 0.41
N GLN A 446 5.49 36.26 1.02
CA GLN A 446 4.56 35.76 2.02
C GLN A 446 3.62 34.66 1.47
N SER A 447 3.54 34.46 0.15
CA SER A 447 2.68 33.44 -0.47
C SER A 447 3.48 32.52 -1.40
N MET A 448 3.15 31.24 -1.42
CA MET A 448 3.79 30.23 -2.27
C MET A 448 2.74 29.39 -3.01
N THR A 449 3.02 29.02 -4.27
CA THR A 449 2.17 28.13 -5.05
C THR A 449 2.92 26.83 -5.36
N PHE A 450 2.32 25.68 -5.03
CA PHE A 450 2.87 24.35 -5.25
C PHE A 450 2.13 23.64 -6.37
N GLU A 451 2.85 22.85 -7.18
CA GLU A 451 2.28 21.91 -8.15
C GLU A 451 3.08 20.60 -8.04
N LEU A 452 2.45 19.55 -7.52
CA LEU A 452 3.14 18.29 -7.23
C LEU A 452 2.56 17.14 -8.06
N GLY A 453 3.43 16.45 -8.80
CA GLY A 453 3.04 15.39 -9.74
C GLY A 453 2.96 13.97 -9.17
N LYS A 454 3.01 13.81 -7.85
CA LYS A 454 2.99 12.48 -7.20
C LYS A 454 1.93 12.44 -6.11
N PRO A 455 1.15 11.36 -6.00
CA PRO A 455 0.20 11.19 -4.91
C PRO A 455 0.96 11.01 -3.60
N GLY A 456 0.38 11.45 -2.50
CA GLY A 456 0.97 11.32 -1.19
C GLY A 456 0.43 12.32 -0.19
N ASN A 457 0.77 12.07 1.06
CA ASN A 457 0.56 13.01 2.15
C ASN A 457 1.84 13.83 2.29
N TYR A 458 1.77 15.07 1.84
CA TYR A 458 2.85 16.04 1.90
C TYR A 458 2.70 16.91 3.13
N THR A 459 3.84 17.29 3.71
CA THR A 459 3.90 18.30 4.77
C THR A 459 4.66 19.51 4.27
N ILE A 460 4.00 20.66 4.29
CA ILE A 460 4.60 21.94 3.93
C ILE A 460 4.93 22.68 5.22
N SER A 461 6.19 23.09 5.37
CA SER A 461 6.63 23.89 6.51
C SER A 461 7.03 25.28 6.01
N LEU A 462 6.53 26.32 6.67
CA LEU A 462 6.95 27.71 6.49
C LEU A 462 7.76 28.10 7.71
N ILE A 463 9.02 28.46 7.50
CA ILE A 463 9.89 29.00 8.54
C ILE A 463 10.05 30.49 8.28
N VAL A 464 9.77 31.30 9.29
CA VAL A 464 9.96 32.75 9.22
C VAL A 464 11.08 33.14 10.16
N VAL A 465 11.99 33.99 9.68
CA VAL A 465 13.10 34.56 10.46
C VAL A 465 12.93 36.07 10.55
N ASP A 466 12.93 36.62 11.75
CA ASP A 466 12.84 38.06 12.01
C ASP A 466 14.23 38.74 11.94
N ASN A 467 14.28 40.07 12.08
CA ASN A 467 15.51 40.86 11.97
C ASN A 467 16.52 40.61 13.10
N ASP A 468 16.09 39.99 14.22
CA ASP A 468 16.96 39.58 15.31
C ASP A 468 17.41 38.12 15.18
N TYR A 469 17.19 37.50 14.01
CA TYR A 469 17.44 36.09 13.72
C TYR A 469 16.59 35.12 14.55
N LYS A 470 15.45 35.57 15.07
CA LYS A 470 14.49 34.72 15.77
C LYS A 470 13.59 34.03 14.77
N MET A 471 13.25 32.77 15.03
CA MET A 471 12.52 31.94 14.07
C MET A 471 11.21 31.43 14.65
N ASP A 472 10.20 31.21 13.81
CA ASP A 472 9.04 30.39 14.13
C ASP A 472 8.53 29.66 12.87
N VAL A 473 7.69 28.64 13.07
CA VAL A 473 7.26 27.72 12.02
C VAL A 473 5.77 27.48 12.02
N ALA A 474 5.18 27.56 10.83
CA ALA A 474 3.87 27.01 10.57
C ALA A 474 3.97 25.76 9.70
N VAL A 475 3.01 24.85 9.87
CA VAL A 475 2.91 23.64 9.07
C VAL A 475 1.53 23.52 8.46
N ALA A 476 1.47 23.23 7.17
CA ALA A 476 0.26 22.85 6.46
C ALA A 476 0.35 21.39 5.97
N LYS A 477 -0.80 20.69 6.01
CA LYS A 477 -0.91 19.33 5.47
C LYS A 477 -1.53 19.38 4.09
N LEU A 478 -0.92 18.66 3.15
CA LEU A 478 -1.39 18.57 1.78
C LEU A 478 -1.60 17.09 1.42
N TYR A 479 -2.85 16.68 1.31
CA TYR A 479 -3.25 15.33 0.94
C TYR A 479 -3.51 15.28 -0.56
N LEU A 480 -2.52 14.84 -1.32
CA LEU A 480 -2.68 14.63 -2.76
C LEU A 480 -3.01 13.19 -3.04
N ARG A 481 -4.13 12.98 -3.71
CA ARG A 481 -4.45 11.68 -4.28
C ARG A 481 -4.00 11.67 -5.72
N ASP A 482 -3.78 10.49 -6.26
CA ASP A 482 -3.74 10.36 -7.71
C ASP A 482 -5.03 10.99 -8.19
N LYS A 483 -4.94 11.89 -9.19
CA LYS A 483 -6.12 12.16 -10.00
C LYS A 483 -6.62 10.78 -10.38
N PRO A 484 -7.85 10.38 -10.00
CA PRO A 484 -8.35 9.07 -10.35
C PRO A 484 -8.01 8.89 -11.82
N LYS A 485 -7.21 7.87 -12.12
CA LYS A 485 -6.82 7.61 -13.50
C LYS A 485 -8.15 7.44 -14.21
N ALA A 486 -8.56 8.46 -14.93
CA ALA A 486 -9.55 8.32 -15.97
C ALA A 486 -8.86 7.46 -17.02
N LYS A 487 -8.84 6.14 -16.76
CA LYS A 487 -8.58 5.18 -17.79
C LYS A 487 -9.86 5.24 -18.61
N ILE A 488 -9.74 5.98 -19.71
CA ILE A 488 -10.65 6.03 -20.84
C ILE A 488 -11.44 4.72 -20.91
N MET A 489 -12.70 4.75 -20.49
CA MET A 489 -13.70 3.87 -21.07
C MET A 489 -14.10 4.54 -22.39
N VAL A 490 -13.33 4.25 -23.43
CA VAL A 490 -14.01 3.71 -24.60
C VAL A 490 -14.23 2.24 -24.28
N GLY A 491 -15.20 1.96 -23.41
CA GLY A 491 -15.93 0.73 -23.63
C GLY A 491 -16.61 0.89 -25.00
N PRO A 492 -16.72 -0.14 -25.85
CA PRO A 492 -17.76 -0.10 -26.87
C PRO A 492 -19.06 0.34 -26.21
N LEU A 493 -19.64 1.41 -26.72
CA LEU A 493 -20.95 1.89 -26.28
C LEU A 493 -21.94 0.79 -26.63
N TYR A 494 -22.35 0.04 -25.62
CA TYR A 494 -23.55 -0.75 -25.72
C TYR A 494 -24.72 0.16 -25.41
N VAL A 495 -25.23 0.73 -26.49
CA VAL A 495 -26.59 1.22 -26.48
C VAL A 495 -27.45 -0.03 -26.51
N CYS A 496 -28.34 -0.19 -25.53
CA CYS A 496 -29.61 -0.83 -25.80
C CYS A 496 -30.23 -0.16 -27.02
N TRP A 497 -30.42 -0.94 -28.09
CA TRP A 497 -30.64 -0.45 -29.43
C TRP A 497 -31.92 0.38 -29.55
N ALA A 498 -31.81 1.69 -29.37
CA ALA A 498 -32.67 2.61 -30.08
C ALA A 498 -32.18 2.64 -31.53
N ILE A 499 -32.70 1.73 -32.37
CA ILE A 499 -32.62 1.91 -33.82
C ILE A 499 -33.25 3.28 -34.09
N ARG A 500 -32.44 4.29 -34.40
CA ARG A 500 -32.92 5.61 -34.80
C ARG A 500 -33.29 5.51 -36.27
N HIS A 501 -34.53 5.13 -36.52
CA HIS A 501 -35.14 5.37 -37.82
C HIS A 501 -35.41 6.85 -37.94
N GLY A 502 -34.60 7.52 -38.74
CA GLY A 502 -34.78 8.91 -39.08
C GLY A 502 -35.44 9.08 -40.44
N PHE A 503 -35.85 10.31 -40.71
CA PHE A 503 -36.34 10.68 -42.03
C PHE A 503 -35.44 11.72 -42.68
N ALA A 504 -35.18 11.57 -43.97
CA ALA A 504 -34.42 12.56 -44.73
C ALA A 504 -35.08 13.94 -44.59
N ASN A 505 -34.24 14.97 -44.42
CA ASN A 505 -34.65 16.37 -44.16
C ASN A 505 -35.42 16.59 -42.84
N SER A 506 -35.34 15.67 -41.88
CA SER A 506 -35.87 15.83 -40.52
C SER A 506 -34.74 15.93 -39.48
N TRP A 507 -35.02 16.57 -38.34
CA TRP A 507 -34.08 16.68 -37.23
C TRP A 507 -34.00 15.35 -36.49
N GLU A 508 -32.81 14.75 -36.48
CA GLU A 508 -32.51 13.55 -35.72
C GLU A 508 -31.65 13.91 -34.52
N SER A 509 -32.13 13.55 -33.32
CA SER A 509 -31.32 13.73 -32.11
C SER A 509 -30.33 12.59 -32.04
N LEU A 510 -29.19 12.83 -31.40
CA LEU A 510 -28.21 11.81 -31.02
C LEU A 510 -27.79 12.12 -29.58
N TYR A 511 -27.68 11.08 -28.76
CA TYR A 511 -27.39 11.20 -27.33
C TYR A 511 -26.43 10.11 -26.88
N PHE A 512 -25.45 10.45 -26.05
CA PHE A 512 -24.69 9.49 -25.28
C PHE A 512 -24.18 10.15 -23.98
N GLU A 513 -23.76 9.31 -23.02
CA GLU A 513 -23.13 9.75 -21.78
C GLU A 513 -21.68 9.28 -21.72
N VAL A 514 -20.80 10.12 -21.17
CA VAL A 514 -19.39 9.82 -20.95
C VAL A 514 -19.23 9.27 -19.55
N LEU A 515 -18.76 8.03 -19.47
CA LEU A 515 -18.42 7.38 -18.22
C LEU A 515 -16.93 7.58 -17.94
N GLY A 516 -16.59 8.65 -17.21
CA GLY A 516 -15.23 8.97 -16.76
C GLY A 516 -14.63 10.25 -17.36
N GLY A 517 -13.32 10.45 -17.20
CA GLY A 517 -12.64 11.71 -17.56
C GLY A 517 -12.93 12.85 -16.57
N PHE A 518 -12.47 14.06 -16.90
CA PHE A 518 -12.72 15.25 -16.08
C PHE A 518 -13.39 16.35 -16.90
N PRO A 519 -14.53 16.89 -16.45
CA PRO A 519 -15.15 18.03 -17.11
C PRO A 519 -14.27 19.29 -16.99
N PRO A 520 -14.42 20.26 -17.91
CA PRO A 520 -15.33 20.21 -19.06
C PRO A 520 -14.88 19.21 -20.14
N TYR A 521 -15.86 18.56 -20.75
CA TYR A 521 -15.69 17.67 -21.89
C TYR A 521 -15.99 18.40 -23.19
N ARG A 522 -15.33 17.98 -24.26
CA ARG A 522 -15.64 18.38 -25.64
C ARG A 522 -15.76 17.14 -26.52
N CYS A 523 -16.70 17.11 -27.45
CA CYS A 523 -16.93 15.98 -28.34
C CYS A 523 -16.95 16.45 -29.80
N HIS A 524 -16.18 15.78 -30.63
CA HIS A 524 -16.22 15.90 -32.08
C HIS A 524 -17.06 14.78 -32.68
N TRP A 525 -18.13 15.12 -33.38
CA TRP A 525 -19.03 14.19 -34.04
C TRP A 525 -18.72 14.13 -35.53
N ASP A 526 -18.67 12.93 -36.08
CA ASP A 526 -18.75 12.65 -37.52
C ASP A 526 -20.06 11.89 -37.78
N PHE A 527 -20.95 12.50 -38.56
CA PHE A 527 -22.27 11.93 -38.84
C PHE A 527 -22.27 10.91 -39.98
N GLY A 528 -21.12 10.65 -40.62
CA GLY A 528 -20.98 9.67 -41.70
C GLY A 528 -21.51 10.12 -43.06
N ASP A 529 -22.13 11.29 -43.15
CA ASP A 529 -22.60 11.92 -44.40
C ASP A 529 -21.65 13.01 -44.91
N GLY A 530 -20.49 13.16 -44.26
CA GLY A 530 -19.48 14.19 -44.52
C GLY A 530 -19.65 15.46 -43.67
N ALA A 531 -20.70 15.56 -42.84
CA ALA A 531 -20.86 16.62 -41.86
C ALA A 531 -20.30 16.22 -40.49
N SER A 532 -19.88 17.23 -39.73
CA SER A 532 -19.38 17.08 -38.36
C SER A 532 -19.89 18.20 -37.46
N ALA A 533 -19.83 17.98 -36.15
CA ALA A 533 -20.19 18.98 -35.14
C ALA A 533 -19.28 18.86 -33.92
N ASP A 534 -19.07 19.96 -33.20
CA ASP A 534 -18.40 19.94 -31.90
C ASP A 534 -19.38 20.36 -30.81
N THR A 535 -19.45 19.59 -29.72
CA THR A 535 -20.28 19.91 -28.55
C THR A 535 -19.44 19.87 -27.27
N ASN A 536 -19.91 20.51 -26.21
CA ASN A 536 -19.27 20.50 -24.89
C ASN A 536 -20.27 20.03 -23.82
N SER A 537 -19.77 19.46 -22.73
CA SER A 537 -20.57 19.03 -21.58
C SER A 537 -19.77 19.13 -20.29
N ASP A 538 -20.42 19.49 -19.18
CA ASP A 538 -19.81 19.52 -17.85
C ASP A 538 -20.18 18.32 -16.98
N ASP A 539 -21.26 17.61 -17.33
CA ASP A 539 -21.76 16.44 -16.60
C ASP A 539 -21.48 15.10 -17.32
N GLY A 540 -20.92 15.17 -18.53
CA GLY A 540 -20.63 14.01 -19.38
C GLY A 540 -21.78 13.62 -20.31
N SER A 541 -22.95 14.26 -20.23
CA SER A 541 -24.07 14.02 -21.14
C SER A 541 -23.90 14.84 -22.42
N PHE A 542 -23.86 14.15 -23.56
CA PHE A 542 -23.71 14.76 -24.87
C PHE A 542 -24.96 14.57 -25.71
N TYR A 543 -25.40 15.67 -26.31
CA TYR A 543 -26.59 15.73 -27.12
C TYR A 543 -26.34 16.59 -28.36
N VAL A 544 -26.74 16.10 -29.53
CA VAL A 544 -26.63 16.83 -30.79
C VAL A 544 -27.81 16.54 -31.69
N TRP A 545 -28.21 17.52 -32.49
CA TRP A 545 -29.22 17.38 -33.53
C TRP A 545 -28.54 17.46 -34.91
N HIS A 546 -28.88 16.55 -35.82
CA HIS A 546 -28.38 16.55 -37.20
C HIS A 546 -29.50 16.29 -38.22
N VAL A 547 -29.33 16.80 -39.44
CA VAL A 547 -30.29 16.61 -40.55
C VAL A 547 -29.59 15.92 -41.72
N TYR A 548 -29.98 14.68 -41.98
CA TYR A 548 -29.50 13.93 -43.14
C TYR A 548 -30.31 14.30 -44.39
N LYS A 549 -29.63 14.81 -45.43
CA LYS A 549 -30.28 15.24 -46.68
C LYS A 549 -30.65 14.10 -47.62
N LYS A 550 -29.95 12.98 -47.53
CA LYS A 550 -30.13 11.80 -48.38
C LYS A 550 -30.57 10.62 -47.51
N THR A 551 -31.30 9.71 -48.13
CA THR A 551 -31.62 8.42 -47.51
C THR A 551 -30.41 7.49 -47.59
N GLY A 552 -30.28 6.60 -46.61
CA GLY A 552 -29.17 5.67 -46.54
C GLY A 552 -28.83 5.25 -45.11
N ILE A 553 -27.73 4.49 -45.00
CA ILE A 553 -27.18 4.05 -43.72
C ILE A 553 -25.85 4.77 -43.51
N TYR A 554 -25.74 5.47 -42.39
CA TYR A 554 -24.59 6.31 -42.05
C TYR A 554 -23.81 5.70 -40.89
N ARG A 555 -22.49 5.52 -41.09
CA ARG A 555 -21.56 5.10 -40.04
C ARG A 555 -20.99 6.34 -39.37
N CYS A 556 -21.34 6.53 -38.11
CA CYS A 556 -21.03 7.74 -37.36
C CYS A 556 -19.95 7.46 -36.32
N THR A 557 -19.16 8.48 -35.99
CA THR A 557 -18.19 8.43 -34.89
C THR A 557 -18.36 9.63 -33.98
N ALA A 558 -18.06 9.46 -32.69
CA ALA A 558 -18.01 10.55 -31.72
C ALA A 558 -16.69 10.46 -30.95
N THR A 559 -15.84 11.47 -31.09
CA THR A 559 -14.54 11.57 -30.42
C THR A 559 -14.63 12.58 -29.28
N VAL A 560 -14.69 12.09 -28.04
CA VAL A 560 -14.73 12.91 -26.83
C VAL A 560 -13.33 13.18 -26.33
N TYR A 561 -13.09 14.38 -25.81
CA TYR A 561 -11.90 14.77 -25.08
C TYR A 561 -12.26 15.37 -23.72
N ASP A 562 -11.47 15.06 -22.70
CA ASP A 562 -11.58 15.70 -21.39
C ASP A 562 -10.77 17.01 -21.29
N LYS A 563 -10.84 17.69 -20.14
CA LYS A 563 -10.09 18.94 -19.90
C LYS A 563 -8.56 18.79 -19.95
N TYR A 564 -8.06 17.55 -19.89
CA TYR A 564 -6.64 17.22 -19.98
C TYR A 564 -6.25 16.64 -21.35
N ASN A 565 -7.13 16.74 -22.34
CA ASN A 565 -6.91 16.32 -23.71
C ASN A 565 -6.84 14.79 -23.92
N SER A 566 -7.30 14.00 -22.95
CA SER A 566 -7.45 12.54 -23.11
C SER A 566 -8.65 12.25 -24.00
N SER A 567 -8.51 11.37 -24.99
CA SER A 567 -9.55 11.13 -26.00
C SER A 567 -10.20 9.75 -25.94
N ALA A 568 -11.48 9.67 -26.32
CA ALA A 568 -12.30 8.47 -26.42
C ALA A 568 -13.12 8.49 -27.72
N VAL A 569 -13.31 7.36 -28.42
CA VAL A 569 -14.06 7.25 -29.69
C VAL A 569 -15.22 6.26 -29.58
N ALA A 570 -16.45 6.72 -29.81
CA ALA A 570 -17.63 5.87 -29.97
C ALA A 570 -17.98 5.68 -31.45
N ASN A 571 -18.43 4.49 -31.85
CA ASN A 571 -18.90 4.18 -33.20
C ASN A 571 -20.37 3.77 -33.16
N PHE A 572 -21.21 4.31 -34.05
CA PHE A 572 -22.64 3.98 -34.14
C PHE A 572 -23.16 4.08 -35.59
N VAL A 573 -24.38 3.61 -35.83
CA VAL A 573 -25.02 3.62 -37.16
C VAL A 573 -26.41 4.25 -37.12
N VAL A 574 -26.78 4.97 -38.17
CA VAL A 574 -28.09 5.63 -38.32
C VAL A 574 -28.71 5.23 -39.66
N ALA A 575 -29.98 4.82 -39.66
CA ALA A 575 -30.74 4.48 -40.87
C ALA A 575 -31.75 5.60 -41.19
N ILE A 576 -31.60 6.23 -42.36
CA ILE A 576 -32.40 7.36 -42.81
C ILE A 576 -33.27 6.94 -43.99
N ASN A 577 -34.58 6.99 -43.76
CA ASN A 577 -35.60 6.65 -44.74
C ASN A 577 -36.24 7.89 -45.36
N ASP A 578 -36.94 7.72 -46.47
CA ASP A 578 -37.74 8.80 -47.05
C ASP A 578 -39.07 8.88 -46.30
N ARG A 579 -39.42 10.07 -45.81
CA ARG A 579 -40.69 10.30 -45.10
C ARG A 579 -41.92 10.12 -45.99
N GLN A 580 -41.77 10.37 -47.28
CA GLN A 580 -42.87 10.30 -48.25
C GLN A 580 -42.93 8.95 -48.97
N THR A 581 -42.12 7.98 -48.56
CA THR A 581 -42.18 6.65 -49.16
C THR A 581 -43.53 5.98 -48.86
N PRO A 582 -44.22 5.38 -49.86
CA PRO A 582 -45.42 4.59 -49.63
C PRO A 582 -45.12 3.23 -48.97
N LEU A 583 -43.84 2.96 -48.67
CA LEU A 583 -43.32 1.69 -48.20
C LEU A 583 -43.29 1.64 -46.66
N THR A 584 -44.00 0.67 -46.09
CA THR A 584 -43.90 0.32 -44.66
C THR A 584 -43.32 -1.08 -44.51
N VAL A 585 -42.45 -1.26 -43.53
CA VAL A 585 -41.76 -2.52 -43.26
C VAL A 585 -42.00 -2.86 -41.80
N GLU A 586 -42.47 -4.07 -41.56
CA GLU A 586 -42.65 -4.66 -40.24
C GLU A 586 -41.81 -5.93 -40.17
N PHE A 587 -41.14 -6.16 -39.04
CA PHE A 587 -40.38 -7.38 -38.80
C PHE A 587 -40.91 -8.12 -37.57
N HIS A 588 -40.99 -9.45 -37.67
CA HIS A 588 -41.48 -10.30 -36.59
C HIS A 588 -40.47 -11.41 -36.29
N GLN A 589 -40.04 -11.49 -35.03
CA GLN A 589 -39.31 -12.63 -34.44
C GLN A 589 -39.73 -12.79 -32.96
N LYS A 590 -39.42 -13.93 -32.34
CA LYS A 590 -39.73 -14.21 -30.93
C LYS A 590 -38.89 -13.31 -30.01
N LYS A 591 -39.52 -12.29 -29.43
CA LYS A 591 -38.89 -11.28 -28.56
C LYS A 591 -38.48 -11.88 -27.21
N THR A 592 -37.27 -11.60 -26.75
CA THR A 592 -36.90 -11.64 -25.33
C THR A 592 -36.83 -10.20 -24.84
N CYS A 593 -37.74 -9.80 -23.95
CA CYS A 593 -37.68 -8.52 -23.23
C CYS A 593 -37.41 -8.79 -21.75
N ASP A 594 -36.81 -7.82 -21.06
CA ASP A 594 -36.84 -7.78 -19.61
C ASP A 594 -38.22 -7.29 -19.10
N LYS A 595 -38.42 -7.34 -17.78
CA LYS A 595 -39.71 -7.09 -17.12
C LYS A 595 -40.28 -5.68 -17.33
N ASP A 596 -39.48 -4.74 -17.82
CA ASP A 596 -39.85 -3.34 -17.97
C ASP A 596 -39.98 -2.89 -19.45
N GLY A 597 -39.69 -3.79 -20.41
CA GLY A 597 -40.01 -3.57 -21.82
C GLY A 597 -39.15 -2.53 -22.54
N GLU A 598 -38.04 -2.08 -21.94
CA GLU A 598 -37.20 -1.01 -22.48
C GLU A 598 -35.99 -1.52 -23.28
N PHE A 599 -35.63 -2.81 -23.19
CA PHE A 599 -34.47 -3.38 -23.88
C PHE A 599 -34.87 -4.32 -25.02
N TRP A 600 -34.62 -3.88 -26.26
CA TRP A 600 -34.82 -4.68 -27.48
C TRP A 600 -33.51 -5.37 -27.88
N TYR A 601 -33.39 -6.65 -27.52
CA TYR A 601 -32.39 -7.54 -28.11
C TYR A 601 -32.93 -7.94 -29.49
N GLY A 602 -32.11 -7.80 -30.54
CA GLY A 602 -32.52 -8.01 -31.93
C GLY A 602 -32.87 -9.45 -32.26
N ALA A 603 -32.69 -9.83 -33.51
CA ALA A 603 -33.07 -11.17 -33.94
C ALA A 603 -32.04 -12.23 -33.46
N LEU A 604 -32.51 -13.45 -33.19
CA LEU A 604 -31.65 -14.56 -32.80
C LEU A 604 -31.04 -15.26 -34.01
N VAL A 605 -29.76 -15.62 -33.90
CA VAL A 605 -29.01 -16.41 -34.89
C VAL A 605 -29.70 -17.75 -35.13
N ASP A 606 -29.70 -18.21 -36.38
CA ASP A 606 -30.34 -19.44 -36.84
C ASP A 606 -31.88 -19.51 -36.62
N ILE A 607 -32.52 -18.41 -36.20
CA ILE A 607 -33.97 -18.30 -36.09
C ILE A 607 -34.51 -17.42 -37.24
N PRO A 608 -35.46 -17.91 -38.06
CA PRO A 608 -36.02 -17.13 -39.16
C PRO A 608 -36.62 -15.79 -38.68
N VAL A 609 -36.22 -14.70 -39.32
CA VAL A 609 -36.81 -13.36 -39.20
C VAL A 609 -37.81 -13.18 -40.34
N THR A 610 -39.05 -12.82 -40.00
CA THR A 610 -40.10 -12.56 -40.98
C THR A 610 -40.16 -11.07 -41.29
N PHE A 611 -39.83 -10.69 -42.52
CA PHE A 611 -39.95 -9.33 -43.05
C PHE A 611 -41.25 -9.19 -43.83
N THR A 612 -42.11 -8.25 -43.42
CA THR A 612 -43.37 -7.93 -44.10
C THR A 612 -43.30 -6.52 -44.65
N VAL A 613 -43.40 -6.41 -45.96
CA VAL A 613 -43.38 -5.14 -46.70
C VAL A 613 -44.80 -4.83 -47.15
N LYS A 614 -45.30 -3.63 -46.87
CA LYS A 614 -46.62 -3.14 -47.28
C LYS A 614 -46.49 -1.82 -48.02
N LEU A 615 -47.05 -1.76 -49.23
CA LEU A 615 -47.26 -0.53 -50.00
C LEU A 615 -48.63 0.05 -49.67
N GLN A 616 -48.64 1.27 -49.12
CA GLN A 616 -49.87 1.93 -48.68
C GLN A 616 -50.71 2.47 -49.84
N LYS A 617 -50.12 2.73 -51.02
CA LYS A 617 -50.80 3.25 -52.20
C LYS A 617 -50.46 2.41 -53.43
N LEU A 618 -51.49 1.97 -54.15
CA LEU A 618 -51.37 1.22 -55.41
C LEU A 618 -51.44 2.21 -56.57
N GLU A 619 -50.35 2.35 -57.31
CA GLU A 619 -50.27 3.25 -58.49
C GLU A 619 -49.94 2.51 -59.79
N SER A 620 -49.61 1.21 -59.70
CA SER A 620 -49.15 0.36 -60.80
C SER A 620 -49.72 -1.07 -60.69
N ASN A 621 -49.78 -1.80 -61.81
CA ASN A 621 -50.38 -3.15 -61.83
C ASN A 621 -49.47 -4.24 -61.27
N SER A 622 -48.15 -4.03 -61.31
CA SER A 622 -47.18 -4.99 -60.80
C SER A 622 -45.97 -4.33 -60.12
N TYR A 623 -45.39 -5.05 -59.15
CA TYR A 623 -44.24 -4.65 -58.37
C TYR A 623 -43.21 -5.78 -58.29
N VAL A 624 -41.93 -5.42 -58.25
CA VAL A 624 -40.80 -6.31 -57.96
C VAL A 624 -40.22 -5.89 -56.61
N TYR A 625 -40.16 -6.83 -55.67
CA TYR A 625 -39.57 -6.63 -54.35
C TYR A 625 -38.18 -7.25 -54.32
N ASN A 626 -37.17 -6.45 -54.01
CA ASN A 626 -35.79 -6.86 -53.86
C ASN A 626 -35.34 -6.62 -52.41
N PHE A 627 -34.85 -7.67 -51.76
CA PHE A 627 -34.33 -7.67 -50.41
C PHE A 627 -32.84 -7.96 -50.47
N SER A 628 -32.02 -7.04 -49.97
CA SER A 628 -30.62 -7.28 -49.65
C SER A 628 -30.49 -7.37 -48.14
N PHE A 629 -30.22 -8.56 -47.61
CA PHE A 629 -30.28 -8.81 -46.16
C PHE A 629 -29.03 -8.35 -45.40
N GLY A 630 -27.98 -7.94 -46.10
CA GLY A 630 -26.74 -7.43 -45.52
C GLY A 630 -25.68 -8.49 -45.21
N ASP A 631 -25.98 -9.77 -45.41
CA ASP A 631 -25.09 -10.94 -45.23
C ASP A 631 -24.59 -11.53 -46.56
N ASN A 632 -24.59 -10.71 -47.62
CA ASN A 632 -24.36 -11.10 -49.01
C ASN A 632 -25.44 -12.02 -49.63
N THR A 633 -26.58 -12.22 -48.95
CA THR A 633 -27.74 -12.88 -49.56
C THR A 633 -28.75 -11.86 -50.08
N PHE A 634 -29.45 -12.25 -51.13
CA PHE A 634 -30.40 -11.41 -51.85
C PHE A 634 -31.64 -12.22 -52.23
N TYR A 635 -32.80 -11.58 -52.21
CA TYR A 635 -34.04 -12.17 -52.69
C TYR A 635 -34.78 -11.17 -53.58
N GLU A 636 -35.14 -11.59 -54.79
CA GLU A 636 -35.93 -10.79 -55.72
C GLU A 636 -37.15 -11.58 -56.19
N THR A 637 -38.31 -10.94 -56.19
CA THR A 637 -39.55 -11.55 -56.69
C THR A 637 -39.67 -11.38 -58.20
N SER A 638 -40.29 -12.34 -58.89
CA SER A 638 -40.95 -12.03 -60.18
C SER A 638 -42.01 -10.92 -59.98
N PRO A 639 -42.43 -10.19 -61.03
CA PRO A 639 -43.49 -9.17 -60.90
C PRO A 639 -44.75 -9.75 -60.25
N VAL A 640 -45.21 -9.13 -59.16
CA VAL A 640 -46.42 -9.52 -58.42
C VAL A 640 -47.44 -8.39 -58.37
N THR A 641 -48.73 -8.72 -58.33
CA THR A 641 -49.84 -7.74 -58.25
C THR A 641 -50.20 -7.38 -56.80
N LYS A 642 -49.58 -8.03 -55.80
CA LYS A 642 -49.86 -7.82 -54.38
C LYS A 642 -49.07 -6.62 -53.84
N ASN A 643 -49.73 -5.80 -53.02
CA ASN A 643 -49.14 -4.67 -52.31
C ASN A 643 -48.55 -5.05 -50.93
N VAL A 644 -48.66 -6.32 -50.54
CA VAL A 644 -48.03 -6.87 -49.33
C VAL A 644 -47.21 -8.08 -49.73
N TYR A 645 -45.95 -8.12 -49.28
CA TYR A 645 -45.05 -9.24 -49.52
C TYR A 645 -44.32 -9.60 -48.23
N THR A 646 -44.23 -10.90 -47.96
CA THR A 646 -43.57 -11.42 -46.77
C THR A 646 -42.45 -12.37 -47.18
N VAL A 647 -41.27 -12.19 -46.58
CA VAL A 647 -40.12 -13.05 -46.78
C VAL A 647 -39.57 -13.48 -45.43
N ASN A 648 -39.12 -14.72 -45.33
CA ASN A 648 -38.38 -15.20 -44.17
C ASN A 648 -36.90 -15.29 -44.55
N HIS A 649 -36.04 -14.82 -43.66
CA HIS A 649 -34.60 -14.95 -43.82
C HIS A 649 -33.96 -15.39 -42.50
N THR A 650 -32.94 -16.24 -42.59
CA THR A 650 -32.22 -16.76 -41.43
C THR A 650 -30.77 -16.31 -41.54
N TYR A 651 -30.29 -15.61 -40.51
CA TYR A 651 -28.89 -15.22 -40.41
C TYR A 651 -28.13 -16.30 -39.65
N SER A 652 -27.11 -16.87 -40.28
CA SER A 652 -26.30 -17.96 -39.71
C SER A 652 -25.11 -17.48 -38.90
N ASP A 653 -24.74 -16.20 -39.01
CA ASP A 653 -23.67 -15.60 -38.25
C ASP A 653 -24.20 -14.48 -37.33
N LEU A 654 -23.47 -14.22 -36.26
CA LEU A 654 -23.71 -13.08 -35.37
C LEU A 654 -23.20 -11.80 -36.02
N GLY A 655 -23.90 -10.68 -35.80
CA GLY A 655 -23.44 -9.40 -36.31
C GLY A 655 -24.53 -8.37 -36.56
N ILE A 656 -24.14 -7.25 -37.16
CA ILE A 656 -25.05 -6.18 -37.57
C ILE A 656 -25.17 -6.22 -39.09
N TYR A 657 -26.38 -6.48 -39.57
CA TYR A 657 -26.68 -6.57 -40.99
C TYR A 657 -27.46 -5.35 -41.47
N PHE A 658 -27.14 -4.89 -42.67
CA PHE A 658 -27.77 -3.72 -43.28
C PHE A 658 -28.81 -4.19 -44.29
N LEU A 659 -30.08 -4.11 -43.90
CA LEU A 659 -31.18 -4.47 -44.76
C LEU A 659 -31.51 -3.32 -45.70
N VAL A 660 -31.50 -3.60 -47.00
CA VAL A 660 -31.98 -2.69 -48.03
C VAL A 660 -33.11 -3.35 -48.79
N ILE A 661 -34.31 -2.80 -48.66
CA ILE A 661 -35.47 -3.24 -49.42
C ILE A 661 -35.68 -2.24 -50.55
N THR A 662 -35.71 -2.72 -51.79
CA THR A 662 -36.04 -1.92 -52.96
C THR A 662 -37.30 -2.47 -53.61
N VAL A 663 -38.31 -1.64 -53.78
CA VAL A 663 -39.52 -1.97 -54.54
C VAL A 663 -39.49 -1.20 -55.84
N LYS A 664 -39.69 -1.88 -56.97
CA LYS A 664 -39.76 -1.28 -58.30
C LYS A 664 -41.11 -1.57 -58.93
N ASP A 665 -41.77 -0.57 -59.50
CA ASP A 665 -42.99 -0.78 -60.29
C ASP A 665 -42.71 -1.03 -61.78
N GLU A 666 -43.77 -1.36 -62.53
CA GLU A 666 -43.68 -1.58 -63.98
C GLU A 666 -43.27 -0.35 -64.80
N ASN A 667 -43.50 0.84 -64.25
CA ASN A 667 -43.13 2.12 -64.86
C ASN A 667 -41.66 2.49 -64.58
N GLY A 668 -40.96 1.72 -63.75
CA GLY A 668 -39.57 1.91 -63.38
C GLY A 668 -39.36 2.80 -62.15
N ASN A 669 -40.42 3.23 -61.46
CA ASN A 669 -40.32 3.96 -60.21
C ASN A 669 -39.77 3.05 -59.11
N THR A 670 -38.89 3.58 -58.26
CA THR A 670 -38.24 2.79 -57.19
C THR A 670 -38.39 3.44 -55.84
N TRP A 671 -38.80 2.66 -54.84
CA TRP A 671 -38.82 3.04 -53.43
C TRP A 671 -37.84 2.19 -52.64
N LYS A 672 -37.13 2.80 -51.70
CA LYS A 672 -36.17 2.11 -50.84
C LYS A 672 -36.53 2.24 -49.37
N HIS A 673 -36.23 1.20 -48.61
CA HIS A 673 -36.23 1.21 -47.15
C HIS A 673 -34.89 0.69 -46.64
N PHE A 674 -34.35 1.36 -45.65
CA PHE A 674 -33.10 1.04 -44.97
C PHE A 674 -33.42 0.64 -43.53
N ASP A 675 -32.91 -0.51 -43.13
CA ASP A 675 -33.02 -1.01 -41.76
C ASP A 675 -31.70 -1.64 -41.30
N ILE A 676 -31.54 -1.75 -39.98
CA ILE A 676 -30.37 -2.34 -39.32
C ILE A 676 -30.87 -3.55 -38.55
N ILE A 677 -30.44 -4.74 -38.97
CA ILE A 677 -30.86 -6.02 -38.40
C ILE A 677 -29.70 -6.62 -37.60
N PRO A 678 -29.70 -6.45 -36.29
CA PRO A 678 -28.69 -7.05 -35.46
C PRO A 678 -29.08 -8.48 -35.02
N ILE A 679 -28.11 -9.38 -35.08
CA ILE A 679 -28.25 -10.82 -34.86
C ILE A 679 -27.38 -11.28 -33.70
N ASN A 680 -28.02 -11.90 -32.72
CA ASN A 680 -27.46 -12.28 -31.43
C ASN A 680 -27.67 -13.77 -31.12
N ASN A 681 -26.90 -14.33 -30.18
CA ASN A 681 -27.18 -15.61 -29.54
C ASN A 681 -27.80 -15.37 -28.14
N LEU A 682 -28.29 -16.44 -27.49
CA LEU A 682 -28.82 -16.42 -26.11
C LEU A 682 -28.00 -17.31 -25.19
N LYS A 683 -26.73 -17.58 -25.49
CA LYS A 683 -25.91 -18.41 -24.63
C LYS A 683 -25.32 -17.50 -23.55
N PRO A 684 -25.79 -17.59 -22.29
CA PRO A 684 -25.38 -16.64 -21.29
C PRO A 684 -23.96 -16.94 -20.79
N PRO A 685 -23.30 -15.94 -20.17
CA PRO A 685 -22.04 -16.16 -19.51
C PRO A 685 -22.14 -17.18 -18.38
N GLU A 686 -20.99 -17.71 -17.95
CA GLU A 686 -20.96 -18.49 -16.72
C GLU A 686 -21.39 -17.64 -15.51
N LYS A 687 -21.89 -18.33 -14.47
CA LYS A 687 -22.16 -17.70 -13.18
C LYS A 687 -20.87 -17.06 -12.63
N PRO A 688 -20.85 -15.75 -12.29
CA PRO A 688 -19.66 -15.11 -11.76
C PRO A 688 -19.20 -15.73 -10.44
N LYS A 689 -17.91 -15.64 -10.16
CA LYS A 689 -17.36 -16.04 -8.86
C LYS A 689 -17.90 -15.12 -7.76
N LYS A 690 -17.97 -15.66 -6.54
CA LYS A 690 -18.31 -14.89 -5.34
C LYS A 690 -17.45 -13.61 -5.26
N PRO A 691 -18.04 -12.43 -5.02
CA PRO A 691 -17.28 -11.20 -4.88
C PRO A 691 -16.20 -11.28 -3.81
N SER A 692 -15.08 -10.59 -4.04
CA SER A 692 -13.95 -10.45 -3.13
C SER A 692 -13.73 -8.98 -2.78
N GLY A 693 -13.53 -8.67 -1.50
CA GLY A 693 -13.37 -7.30 -1.03
C GLY A 693 -13.49 -7.21 0.49
N PRO A 694 -13.41 -6.00 1.07
CA PRO A 694 -13.58 -5.80 2.50
C PRO A 694 -14.94 -6.29 3.00
N ILE A 695 -14.91 -7.17 4.00
CA ILE A 695 -16.12 -7.69 4.66
C ILE A 695 -16.54 -6.86 5.88
N ILE A 696 -15.74 -5.88 6.29
CA ILE A 696 -16.01 -4.98 7.42
C ILE A 696 -15.72 -3.53 6.98
N GLY A 697 -16.65 -2.62 7.26
CA GLY A 697 -16.55 -1.20 6.93
C GLY A 697 -17.32 -0.30 7.88
N LEU A 698 -17.15 1.02 7.72
CA LEU A 698 -17.98 2.09 8.26
C LEU A 698 -18.91 2.68 7.19
N ALA A 699 -20.11 3.13 7.60
CA ALA A 699 -21.05 3.84 6.73
C ALA A 699 -20.44 5.16 6.21
N GLU A 700 -20.97 5.66 5.09
CA GLU A 700 -20.51 6.88 4.38
C GLU A 700 -19.08 6.79 3.81
N ARG A 701 -18.54 5.57 3.64
CA ARG A 701 -17.25 5.32 2.99
C ARG A 701 -17.39 4.39 1.79
N TRP A 702 -16.50 4.58 0.81
CA TRP A 702 -16.41 3.76 -0.38
C TRP A 702 -15.61 2.48 -0.14
N TYR A 703 -16.13 1.36 -0.64
CA TYR A 703 -15.46 0.04 -0.63
C TYR A 703 -15.46 -0.53 -2.03
N SER A 704 -14.35 -1.15 -2.43
CA SER A 704 -14.21 -1.78 -3.74
C SER A 704 -14.28 -3.30 -3.63
N TYR A 705 -15.03 -3.91 -4.54
CA TYR A 705 -15.25 -5.35 -4.65
C TYR A 705 -14.85 -5.81 -6.05
N SER A 706 -14.39 -7.06 -6.17
CA SER A 706 -14.11 -7.69 -7.44
C SER A 706 -14.74 -9.05 -7.63
N THR A 707 -14.91 -9.44 -8.89
CA THR A 707 -15.34 -10.78 -9.29
C THR A 707 -14.60 -11.22 -10.55
N THR A 708 -14.71 -12.49 -10.91
CA THR A 708 -14.30 -13.02 -12.22
C THR A 708 -15.46 -13.79 -12.83
N VAL A 709 -15.62 -13.67 -14.14
CA VAL A 709 -16.62 -14.39 -14.95
C VAL A 709 -16.00 -14.67 -16.32
N VAL A 710 -16.37 -15.79 -16.91
CA VAL A 710 -15.91 -16.23 -18.22
C VAL A 710 -17.15 -16.51 -19.06
N ASP A 711 -17.08 -16.19 -20.34
CA ASP A 711 -18.04 -16.74 -21.30
C ASP A 711 -17.45 -17.96 -22.01
N SER A 712 -18.23 -19.02 -22.06
CA SER A 712 -17.81 -20.35 -22.51
C SER A 712 -17.77 -20.50 -24.03
N ASP A 713 -18.46 -19.63 -24.77
CA ASP A 713 -18.35 -19.48 -26.24
C ASP A 713 -17.31 -18.42 -26.65
N GLY A 714 -16.74 -17.70 -25.68
CA GLY A 714 -15.78 -16.64 -25.93
C GLY A 714 -16.42 -15.29 -26.30
N ASP A 715 -17.74 -15.16 -26.12
CA ASP A 715 -18.41 -13.88 -26.26
C ASP A 715 -17.87 -12.88 -25.24
N LYS A 716 -17.74 -11.62 -25.69
CA LYS A 716 -17.31 -10.57 -24.78
C LYS A 716 -18.41 -10.32 -23.75
N LEU A 717 -18.02 -9.81 -22.59
CA LEU A 717 -18.97 -9.40 -21.58
C LEU A 717 -19.41 -7.96 -21.83
N LEU A 718 -20.72 -7.76 -21.88
CA LEU A 718 -21.40 -6.49 -22.02
C LEU A 718 -21.39 -5.70 -20.74
N CYS A 719 -21.99 -6.26 -19.68
CA CYS A 719 -22.09 -5.59 -18.41
C CYS A 719 -22.05 -6.56 -17.23
N LEU A 720 -21.74 -6.01 -16.06
CA LEU A 720 -22.02 -6.65 -14.78
C LEU A 720 -23.12 -5.89 -14.07
N ILE A 721 -24.02 -6.64 -13.45
CA ILE A 721 -25.08 -6.09 -12.61
C ILE A 721 -24.72 -6.46 -11.17
N TRP A 722 -24.43 -5.44 -10.37
CA TRP A 722 -24.08 -5.57 -8.96
C TRP A 722 -25.28 -5.26 -8.07
N ASP A 723 -25.49 -6.10 -7.07
CA ASP A 723 -26.44 -5.86 -5.99
C ASP A 723 -25.64 -5.80 -4.69
N PHE A 724 -25.61 -4.63 -4.06
CA PHE A 724 -24.90 -4.38 -2.80
C PHE A 724 -25.76 -4.59 -1.56
N GLY A 725 -26.98 -5.12 -1.72
CA GLY A 725 -27.89 -5.44 -0.63
C GLY A 725 -28.60 -4.24 -0.01
N ASP A 726 -28.57 -3.07 -0.65
CA ASP A 726 -29.22 -1.82 -0.22
C ASP A 726 -30.39 -1.40 -1.13
N GLU A 727 -31.04 -2.38 -1.75
CA GLU A 727 -32.21 -2.23 -2.65
C GLU A 727 -31.90 -1.49 -3.97
N LYS A 728 -30.63 -1.42 -4.37
CA LYS A 728 -30.19 -0.86 -5.65
C LYS A 728 -29.34 -1.85 -6.44
N GLU A 729 -29.69 -2.02 -7.71
CA GLU A 729 -28.84 -2.67 -8.70
C GLU A 729 -28.01 -1.60 -9.42
N GLU A 730 -26.70 -1.82 -9.51
CA GLU A 730 -25.78 -0.97 -10.26
C GLU A 730 -25.31 -1.74 -11.51
N VAL A 731 -25.61 -1.20 -12.69
CA VAL A 731 -25.19 -1.80 -13.97
C VAL A 731 -23.89 -1.16 -14.43
N PHE A 732 -22.90 -1.99 -14.73
CA PHE A 732 -21.55 -1.57 -15.12
C PHE A 732 -21.22 -2.11 -16.51
N TYR A 733 -21.10 -1.23 -17.51
CA TYR A 733 -20.88 -1.59 -18.92
C TYR A 733 -19.40 -1.53 -19.34
N GLY A 734 -18.99 -2.43 -20.26
CA GLY A 734 -17.83 -2.26 -21.14
C GLY A 734 -16.43 -2.48 -20.54
N TRP A 735 -15.96 -3.74 -20.47
CA TRP A 735 -14.56 -4.01 -20.08
C TRP A 735 -13.97 -5.28 -20.72
N GLU A 736 -12.69 -5.22 -21.10
CA GLU A 736 -11.88 -6.37 -21.55
C GLU A 736 -10.96 -6.83 -20.40
N GLY A 737 -11.28 -7.95 -19.77
CA GLY A 737 -10.45 -8.58 -18.72
C GLY A 737 -11.19 -9.68 -17.96
N SER A 738 -10.45 -10.53 -17.24
CA SER A 738 -11.02 -11.66 -16.48
C SER A 738 -11.45 -11.28 -15.05
N THR A 739 -11.03 -10.13 -14.53
CA THR A 739 -11.36 -9.64 -13.18
C THR A 739 -11.99 -8.26 -13.24
N PHE A 740 -13.15 -8.14 -12.63
CA PHE A 740 -14.01 -6.96 -12.66
C PHE A 740 -14.04 -6.30 -11.29
N TRP A 741 -14.23 -4.99 -11.23
CA TRP A 741 -14.29 -4.23 -9.98
C TRP A 741 -15.49 -3.29 -9.98
N ASN A 742 -16.18 -3.16 -8.86
CA ASN A 742 -17.14 -2.08 -8.61
C ASN A 742 -16.95 -1.54 -7.18
N SER A 743 -17.30 -0.27 -6.95
CA SER A 743 -17.20 0.36 -5.64
C SER A 743 -18.54 0.91 -5.19
N HIS A 744 -18.85 0.73 -3.91
CA HIS A 744 -20.12 1.13 -3.35
C HIS A 744 -19.95 1.81 -1.99
N ARG A 745 -20.92 2.66 -1.62
CA ARG A 745 -20.98 3.38 -0.35
C ARG A 745 -22.35 3.20 0.29
N TRP A 746 -22.39 2.42 1.36
CA TRP A 746 -23.56 2.30 2.22
C TRP A 746 -23.75 3.55 3.07
N LYS A 747 -24.95 4.13 3.03
CA LYS A 747 -25.34 5.27 3.86
C LYS A 747 -25.61 4.87 5.31
N GLU A 748 -26.21 3.71 5.50
CA GLU A 748 -26.61 3.21 6.81
C GLU A 748 -25.71 2.05 7.28
N PRO A 749 -25.51 1.89 8.60
CA PRO A 749 -24.90 0.69 9.15
C PRO A 749 -25.84 -0.51 8.99
N GLY A 750 -25.29 -1.68 8.68
CA GLY A 750 -26.08 -2.87 8.39
C GLY A 750 -25.24 -4.07 7.99
N VAL A 751 -25.93 -5.18 7.69
CA VAL A 751 -25.34 -6.39 7.15
C VAL A 751 -25.85 -6.57 5.73
N TYR A 752 -24.95 -6.52 4.77
CA TYR A 752 -25.25 -6.47 3.34
C TYR A 752 -24.79 -7.76 2.64
N GLN A 753 -25.52 -8.18 1.60
CA GLN A 753 -25.17 -9.32 0.77
C GLN A 753 -24.80 -8.84 -0.63
N VAL A 754 -23.49 -8.73 -0.88
CA VAL A 754 -22.97 -8.30 -2.18
C VAL A 754 -22.97 -9.48 -3.15
N ARG A 755 -23.66 -9.35 -4.28
CA ARG A 755 -23.70 -10.35 -5.36
C ARG A 755 -23.63 -9.69 -6.72
N VAL A 756 -23.27 -10.46 -7.73
CA VAL A 756 -23.06 -9.96 -9.10
C VAL A 756 -23.51 -10.98 -10.13
N ARG A 757 -24.11 -10.52 -11.23
CA ARG A 757 -24.39 -11.32 -12.44
C ARG A 757 -23.81 -10.61 -13.66
N ALA A 758 -23.65 -11.34 -14.76
CA ALA A 758 -23.04 -10.83 -15.98
C ALA A 758 -24.01 -10.90 -17.17
N MET A 759 -23.84 -9.99 -18.11
CA MET A 759 -24.48 -10.01 -19.42
C MET A 759 -23.39 -10.03 -20.49
N ASP A 760 -23.54 -10.84 -21.54
CA ASP A 760 -22.68 -10.80 -22.72
C ASP A 760 -23.15 -9.78 -23.77
N ILE A 761 -22.32 -9.58 -24.77
CA ILE A 761 -22.53 -8.62 -25.88
C ILE A 761 -23.70 -8.96 -26.80
N HIS A 762 -24.25 -10.16 -26.69
CA HIS A 762 -25.41 -10.65 -27.42
C HIS A 762 -26.70 -10.64 -26.57
N GLY A 763 -26.59 -10.32 -25.28
CA GLY A 763 -27.71 -10.15 -24.36
C GLY A 763 -28.02 -11.38 -23.49
N GLY A 764 -27.17 -12.41 -23.49
CA GLY A 764 -27.31 -13.52 -22.57
C GLY A 764 -26.98 -13.08 -21.13
N LEU A 765 -27.87 -13.40 -20.18
CA LEU A 765 -27.75 -13.05 -18.77
C LEU A 765 -27.42 -14.27 -17.92
N SER A 766 -26.36 -14.20 -17.12
CA SER A 766 -25.97 -15.27 -16.21
C SER A 766 -26.75 -15.26 -14.90
N ASP A 767 -26.67 -16.39 -14.17
CA ASP A 767 -27.15 -16.47 -12.80
C ASP A 767 -26.36 -15.56 -11.85
N TRP A 768 -27.00 -15.12 -10.77
CA TRP A 768 -26.32 -14.40 -9.69
C TRP A 768 -25.22 -15.25 -9.03
N SER A 769 -24.08 -14.61 -8.73
CA SER A 769 -22.99 -15.17 -7.93
C SER A 769 -23.47 -15.59 -6.53
N ASP A 770 -22.67 -16.41 -5.85
CA ASP A 770 -22.86 -16.59 -4.41
C ASP A 770 -22.62 -15.25 -3.69
N PRO A 771 -23.41 -14.91 -2.66
CA PRO A 771 -23.30 -13.62 -1.99
C PRO A 771 -22.09 -13.53 -1.04
N LEU A 772 -21.44 -12.36 -1.01
CA LEU A 772 -20.46 -11.95 -0.01
C LEU A 772 -21.14 -11.14 1.10
N LYS A 773 -21.06 -11.61 2.34
CA LYS A 773 -21.65 -10.94 3.50
C LYS A 773 -20.70 -9.84 4.02
N VAL A 774 -21.17 -8.60 4.06
CA VAL A 774 -20.41 -7.40 4.46
C VAL A 774 -21.06 -6.74 5.68
N TYR A 775 -20.27 -6.35 6.67
CA TYR A 775 -20.70 -5.70 7.91
C TYR A 775 -20.30 -4.22 7.90
N ILE A 776 -21.29 -3.33 7.89
CA ILE A 776 -21.09 -1.87 7.91
C ILE A 776 -21.50 -1.31 9.27
N PHE A 777 -20.57 -0.63 9.94
CA PHE A 777 -20.74 -0.05 11.26
C PHE A 777 -20.92 1.48 11.18
N LYS A 778 -21.52 2.06 12.21
CA LYS A 778 -21.66 3.52 12.31
C LYS A 778 -20.27 4.16 12.53
N PRO A 779 -19.93 5.25 11.82
CA PRO A 779 -18.71 5.98 12.13
C PRO A 779 -18.71 6.44 13.60
N PRO A 780 -17.59 6.35 14.32
CA PRO A 780 -17.51 6.91 15.67
C PRO A 780 -17.80 8.42 15.60
N ARG A 781 -18.78 8.88 16.38
CA ARG A 781 -18.99 10.31 16.60
C ARG A 781 -17.75 10.83 17.31
N LEU A 782 -17.02 11.72 16.65
CA LEU A 782 -16.13 12.65 17.33
C LEU A 782 -17.03 13.68 17.98
N ASP A 783 -17.51 13.40 19.19
CA ASP A 783 -18.04 14.45 20.03
C ASP A 783 -16.86 15.37 20.38
N SER A 784 -17.06 16.66 20.08
CA SER A 784 -16.10 17.77 20.02
C SER A 784 -15.23 17.96 21.25
#